data_AF-A0A6L3ST52-F1
#
_entry.id   AF-A0A6L3ST52-F1
#
_cell.length_a   1.000
_cell.length_b   1.000
_cell.length_c   1.000
_cell.angle_alpha   90.00
_cell.angle_beta   90.00
_cell.angle_gamma   90.00
#
_symmetry.space_group_name_H-M   'P 1'
#
loop_
_entity.id
_entity.type
_entity.pdbx_description
1 polymer ?
#
loop_
_entity_poly.entity_id
_entity_poly.type
_entity_poly.pdbx_seq_one_letter_code
_entity_poly.pdbx_strand_id
1 'polypeptide(L)'
;MTRPFPDHLDTKAGTYLLWTFLPILPPGDPRWDRCSFVGGSSTADARGYGAGWEIRGRRLYLTRFGGSVRPDDPYHQYRKSLDGAPGGKIQVGMPDVHEVDEPVFASWVTADLNGASRERLDGSYIDGPPRVFHLFRVERGRIVADVTMSNRHYWDETEVGHTQALLDAEVAERGSTSTAQVEPARVRGLADALARQYGAADDLRPLARLLWQAGSSNLDDLIAGFTANRDPDVRRWVAYALGRIGAEAAPAVPMLTEALQVTEHNGVLRAVAYALASIGVPAAATLPVMIAVMEARFGSDGNRQIRLLIDQLGAAGEGSIGVLITGLLMAQCGSTPYHIADVLGRMGPVAVPPLIKAYKATETEAQRAYLARAFGRVGRDAGPALHLLLDGLEHLQQDWAREVFAEALAAIGLRSSVSLAPLRTAFRAARNRQALSRIAGAMASLGSDAVGTLIEEFEAADGANGTIVRTELAKTLGAFGPAAASAVECLATAAGNASDGALVQEAAEALRKIGAPDALLATIQTAALKHERGSYSTIDILKKMRPGVVPTAEAIRDLVALLVVHGMDPSGRHIAGLLGAMGAPAVEPLLSALAQAEEPRTRRVIVNALGQIGPPAAAALDAAVQELAAAQDDSTRLQLVDDVRRLGKPGPEHLETLIEVMRRSAFVPVWWRLGLVLVTSVSRQWGHSRSCLSRP
;
A
#
# COMPACT_ATOMS: atom_id res chain seq x y z
N MET A 1 3.09 18.83 24.76
CA MET A 1 3.48 19.63 25.95
C MET A 1 4.45 20.72 25.53
N THR A 2 4.04 21.99 25.55
CA THR A 2 4.95 23.15 25.54
C THR A 2 4.47 24.22 26.52
N ARG A 3 5.35 24.60 27.46
CA ARG A 3 5.55 25.98 27.93
C ARG A 3 6.94 26.12 28.56
N PRO A 4 7.52 27.35 28.55
CA PRO A 4 8.95 27.60 28.47
C PRO A 4 9.70 27.39 29.79
N PHE A 5 10.98 27.05 29.67
CA PHE A 5 11.94 27.01 30.76
C PHE A 5 12.28 28.43 31.23
N PRO A 6 12.54 28.69 32.53
CA PRO A 6 13.04 29.98 32.98
C PRO A 6 14.50 30.20 32.54
N ASP A 7 14.80 31.42 32.09
CA ASP A 7 16.10 31.84 31.56
C ASP A 7 17.23 31.96 32.62
N HIS A 8 17.01 31.53 33.86
CA HIS A 8 17.94 31.73 34.98
C HIS A 8 17.73 30.71 36.10
N LEU A 9 18.84 30.33 36.75
CA LEU A 9 18.91 29.36 37.84
C LEU A 9 19.92 29.87 38.90
N ASP A 10 19.49 30.03 40.17
CA ASP A 10 20.22 30.70 41.28
C ASP A 10 21.42 29.90 41.85
N THR A 11 22.61 30.52 41.81
CA THR A 11 23.94 29.91 42.04
C THR A 11 24.25 29.49 43.47
N LYS A 12 23.34 29.72 44.41
CA LYS A 12 23.46 29.17 45.78
C LYS A 12 22.73 27.84 45.96
N ALA A 13 21.98 27.38 44.96
CA ALA A 13 21.37 26.07 44.97
C ALA A 13 22.42 24.99 44.69
N GLY A 14 22.65 24.08 45.64
CA GLY A 14 23.65 23.00 45.55
C GLY A 14 23.39 21.93 44.48
N THR A 15 22.36 22.09 43.65
CA THR A 15 22.02 21.22 42.51
C THR A 15 21.08 21.96 41.54
N TYR A 16 21.28 21.76 40.24
CA TYR A 16 20.37 22.20 39.17
C TYR A 16 19.91 21.01 38.33
N LEU A 17 18.65 21.05 37.86
CA LEU A 17 18.07 20.02 37.00
C LEU A 17 17.87 20.55 35.58
N LEU A 18 18.45 19.86 34.60
CA LEU A 18 18.07 19.94 33.19
C LEU A 18 16.73 19.20 33.01
N TRP A 19 15.70 19.87 32.47
CA TRP A 19 14.40 19.24 32.27
C TRP A 19 14.34 18.58 30.90
N THR A 20 14.57 17.26 30.88
CA THR A 20 14.14 16.41 29.78
C THR A 20 12.72 15.92 30.06
N PHE A 21 11.78 16.17 29.15
CA PHE A 21 10.48 15.50 29.18
C PHE A 21 10.68 13.99 29.01
N LEU A 22 10.45 13.21 30.07
CA LEU A 22 10.45 11.75 30.03
C LEU A 22 9.11 11.27 29.42
N PRO A 23 9.12 10.45 28.36
CA PRO A 23 7.89 10.01 27.72
C PRO A 23 7.16 8.94 28.55
N ILE A 24 5.84 9.10 28.69
CA ILE A 24 4.97 8.23 29.52
C ILE A 24 4.42 7.01 28.73
N LEU A 25 4.67 6.87 27.42
CA LEU A 25 4.07 5.80 26.59
C LEU A 25 4.92 4.50 26.50
N PRO A 26 4.30 3.31 26.40
CA PRO A 26 4.94 1.99 26.51
C PRO A 26 5.34 1.37 25.16
N PRO A 27 6.23 0.34 25.19
CA PRO A 27 6.77 -0.33 24.00
C PRO A 27 5.70 -0.87 23.06
N GLY A 28 5.68 -0.41 21.79
CA GLY A 28 4.95 -1.09 20.70
C GLY A 28 3.76 -0.38 20.04
N ASP A 29 3.35 0.81 20.50
CA ASP A 29 2.28 1.64 19.90
C ASP A 29 2.52 2.07 18.42
N PRO A 30 1.55 1.96 17.49
CA PRO A 30 1.74 2.29 16.07
C PRO A 30 2.17 3.73 15.72
N ARG A 31 2.11 4.71 16.63
CA ARG A 31 2.59 6.07 16.34
C ARG A 31 4.08 6.24 16.63
N TRP A 32 4.78 5.21 17.14
CA TRP A 32 6.25 5.12 17.09
C TRP A 32 6.78 5.07 15.63
N ASP A 33 5.97 4.62 14.66
CA ASP A 33 6.39 4.36 13.26
C ASP A 33 6.32 5.60 12.34
N ARG A 34 5.94 6.78 12.87
CA ARG A 34 5.74 8.04 12.11
C ARG A 34 6.63 9.20 12.55
N CYS A 35 7.63 8.94 13.39
CA CYS A 35 8.58 9.95 13.84
C CYS A 35 9.61 10.27 12.73
N SER A 36 9.59 11.49 12.17
CA SER A 36 10.68 11.98 11.32
C SER A 36 11.56 12.95 12.11
N PHE A 37 12.83 12.61 12.29
CA PHE A 37 13.85 13.59 12.65
C PHE A 37 14.25 14.34 11.38
N VAL A 38 14.12 15.67 11.37
CA VAL A 38 14.65 16.48 10.27
C VAL A 38 16.17 16.34 10.33
N GLY A 39 16.78 15.78 9.29
CA GLY A 39 18.23 15.62 9.23
C GLY A 39 18.91 16.99 9.31
N GLY A 40 19.79 17.17 10.29
CA GLY A 40 20.64 18.36 10.42
C GLY A 40 20.17 19.44 11.41
N SER A 41 19.18 19.16 12.26
CA SER A 41 18.70 20.14 13.25
C SER A 41 18.34 19.48 14.59
N SER A 42 19.36 18.89 15.23
CA SER A 42 19.31 18.62 16.67
C SER A 42 19.64 19.89 17.48
N THR A 43 19.27 19.90 18.76
CA THR A 43 19.70 20.96 19.70
C THR A 43 21.23 21.03 19.85
N ALA A 44 21.95 19.96 19.51
CA ALA A 44 23.40 19.97 19.40
C ALA A 44 23.86 20.74 18.15
N ASP A 45 23.23 20.52 16.99
CA ASP A 45 23.59 21.18 15.71
C ASP A 45 23.37 22.70 15.78
N ALA A 46 22.27 23.13 16.40
CA ALA A 46 21.98 24.54 16.66
C ALA A 46 22.91 25.20 17.71
N ARG A 47 23.67 24.40 18.47
CA ARG A 47 24.70 24.82 19.44
C ARG A 47 26.13 24.64 18.89
N GLY A 48 26.26 24.22 17.63
CA GLY A 48 27.52 24.03 16.93
C GLY A 48 28.29 22.74 17.28
N TYR A 49 27.58 21.72 17.79
CA TYR A 49 28.09 20.36 17.95
C TYR A 49 27.33 19.43 17.01
N GLY A 50 27.97 18.47 16.36
CA GLY A 50 27.28 17.45 15.56
C GLY A 50 26.68 16.36 16.45
N ALA A 51 25.40 16.02 16.25
CA ALA A 51 24.81 14.80 16.79
C ALA A 51 24.04 14.02 15.70
N GLY A 52 24.55 12.84 15.35
CA GLY A 52 23.91 11.92 14.43
C GLY A 52 23.04 10.92 15.17
N TRP A 53 21.83 10.69 14.66
CA TRP A 53 20.88 9.72 15.20
C TRP A 53 20.43 8.78 14.09
N GLU A 54 20.24 7.51 14.44
CA GLU A 54 19.74 6.49 13.51
C GLU A 54 18.71 5.61 14.21
N ILE A 55 17.62 5.32 13.51
CA ILE A 55 16.61 4.37 13.99
C ILE A 55 16.96 3.00 13.42
N ARG A 56 17.23 2.02 14.28
CA ARG A 56 17.43 0.62 13.88
C ARG A 56 16.39 -0.25 14.57
N GLY A 57 15.38 -0.70 13.82
CA GLY A 57 14.19 -1.34 14.38
C GLY A 57 13.32 -0.35 15.17
N ARG A 58 12.74 -0.75 16.31
CA ARG A 58 11.88 0.12 17.17
C ARG A 58 12.67 0.89 18.24
N ARG A 59 13.95 1.17 17.99
CA ARG A 59 14.88 1.81 18.94
C ARG A 59 15.64 2.93 18.22
N LEU A 60 15.72 4.09 18.86
CA LEU A 60 16.56 5.21 18.43
C LEU A 60 17.97 5.05 19.02
N TYR A 61 18.98 5.11 18.16
CA TYR A 61 20.39 5.02 18.51
C TYR A 61 21.08 6.36 18.25
N LEU A 62 21.92 6.78 19.20
CA LEU A 62 22.90 7.84 18.97
C LEU A 62 24.04 7.26 18.13
N THR A 63 24.25 7.81 16.93
CA THR A 63 25.27 7.31 15.99
C THR A 63 26.51 8.17 15.90
N ARG A 64 26.42 9.47 16.19
CA ARG A 64 27.57 10.39 16.24
C ARG A 64 27.31 11.48 17.27
N PHE A 65 28.34 11.94 17.98
CA PHE A 65 28.21 13.04 18.94
C PHE A 65 29.57 13.72 19.17
N GLY A 66 29.67 15.04 18.94
CA GLY A 66 30.88 15.86 19.15
C GLY A 66 30.98 17.08 18.21
N GLY A 67 31.88 18.05 18.45
CA GLY A 67 32.13 19.17 17.51
C GLY A 67 32.84 20.41 18.09
N SER A 68 33.26 21.34 17.22
CA SER A 68 33.90 22.63 17.57
C SER A 68 33.33 23.79 16.74
N VAL A 69 33.13 24.98 17.34
CA VAL A 69 32.54 26.16 16.65
C VAL A 69 33.60 27.20 16.32
N ARG A 70 33.78 27.52 15.02
CA ARG A 70 34.49 28.73 14.57
C ARG A 70 33.46 29.80 14.18
N PRO A 71 33.67 31.09 14.51
CA PRO A 71 32.72 32.17 14.20
C PRO A 71 32.53 32.44 12.70
N ASP A 72 33.36 31.85 11.84
CA ASP A 72 33.56 32.23 10.45
C ASP A 72 33.03 31.18 9.46
N ASP A 73 32.31 30.15 9.92
CA ASP A 73 31.84 29.04 9.10
C ASP A 73 30.68 29.46 8.16
N PRO A 74 30.86 29.39 6.82
CA PRO A 74 29.91 29.92 5.84
C PRO A 74 28.60 29.12 5.68
N TYR A 75 28.39 28.01 6.41
CA TYR A 75 27.16 27.20 6.29
C TYR A 75 25.94 27.71 7.09
N HIS A 76 26.06 28.80 7.86
CA HIS A 76 24.93 29.39 8.61
C HIS A 76 24.19 30.51 7.83
N GLN A 77 23.21 30.14 7.00
CA GLN A 77 22.39 31.10 6.22
C GLN A 77 21.24 31.79 7.00
N TYR A 78 21.23 31.79 8.33
CA TYR A 78 20.21 32.51 9.13
C TYR A 78 20.77 33.75 9.82
N ARG A 79 21.48 34.61 9.06
CA ARG A 79 21.93 35.90 9.58
C ARG A 79 21.71 37.03 8.58
N LYS A 80 20.66 37.82 8.81
CA LYS A 80 20.59 39.21 8.35
C LYS A 80 20.24 40.10 9.53
N SER A 81 20.97 41.21 9.61
CA SER A 81 20.94 42.27 10.63
C SER A 81 21.69 41.96 11.92
N LEU A 82 22.94 42.40 11.99
CA LEU A 82 23.43 43.32 13.02
C LEU A 82 24.90 43.65 12.71
N ASP A 83 25.10 44.78 12.02
CA ASP A 83 26.40 45.34 11.72
C ASP A 83 27.05 45.95 12.98
N GLY A 84 28.34 45.65 13.16
CA GLY A 84 29.31 46.61 13.70
C GLY A 84 29.60 46.63 15.20
N ALA A 85 30.24 45.58 15.75
CA ALA A 85 31.22 45.68 16.85
C ALA A 85 31.97 44.34 17.07
N PRO A 86 33.23 44.35 17.56
CA PRO A 86 34.15 43.23 17.42
C PRO A 86 34.02 42.17 18.54
N GLY A 87 34.09 40.89 18.14
CA GLY A 87 34.44 39.76 19.01
C GLY A 87 33.42 39.39 20.09
N GLY A 88 32.23 38.90 19.70
CA GLY A 88 31.22 38.41 20.65
C GLY A 88 30.38 37.28 20.08
N LYS A 89 30.16 36.23 20.88
CA LYS A 89 29.20 35.14 20.60
C LYS A 89 27.76 35.66 20.71
N ILE A 90 26.81 34.98 20.09
CA ILE A 90 25.43 35.43 19.88
C ILE A 90 24.45 34.46 20.55
N GLN A 91 23.36 35.01 21.08
CA GLN A 91 22.24 34.30 21.68
C GLN A 91 21.43 33.51 20.63
N VAL A 92 21.06 32.26 20.94
CA VAL A 92 20.22 31.40 20.09
C VAL A 92 18.93 31.08 20.84
N GLY A 93 17.79 31.50 20.28
CA GLY A 93 16.45 31.08 20.72
C GLY A 93 16.04 29.73 20.09
N MET A 94 15.12 29.02 20.73
CA MET A 94 14.51 27.79 20.19
C MET A 94 13.33 28.14 19.27
N PRO A 95 13.27 27.57 18.05
CA PRO A 95 12.01 27.22 17.41
C PRO A 95 11.77 25.70 17.44
N ASP A 96 10.59 25.36 17.97
CA ASP A 96 9.69 24.24 17.65
C ASP A 96 10.21 22.79 17.59
N VAL A 97 9.99 22.06 18.70
CA VAL A 97 9.43 20.70 18.61
C VAL A 97 7.92 20.84 18.71
N HIS A 98 7.20 20.55 17.64
CA HIS A 98 5.73 20.61 17.63
C HIS A 98 5.11 19.50 18.49
N GLU A 99 3.95 19.80 19.05
CA GLU A 99 3.11 18.83 19.75
C GLU A 99 2.67 17.74 18.75
N VAL A 100 3.00 16.49 19.06
CA VAL A 100 2.52 15.30 18.34
C VAL A 100 1.88 14.35 19.33
N ASP A 101 0.85 13.66 18.86
CA ASP A 101 -0.08 12.87 19.70
C ASP A 101 0.55 11.64 20.39
N GLU A 102 1.88 11.38 20.29
CA GLU A 102 2.71 10.39 21.02
C GLU A 102 4.24 10.67 21.03
N PRO A 103 5.05 10.09 21.96
CA PRO A 103 6.51 10.23 22.10
C PRO A 103 7.37 9.14 21.39
N VAL A 104 8.73 9.15 21.56
CA VAL A 104 9.78 8.29 20.91
C VAL A 104 10.56 7.34 21.88
N PHE A 105 10.76 6.04 21.52
CA PHE A 105 11.63 5.12 22.27
C PHE A 105 13.08 5.37 21.90
N ALA A 106 13.86 5.91 22.82
CA ALA A 106 15.29 5.86 22.68
C ALA A 106 15.95 5.12 23.83
N SER A 107 17.06 4.49 23.49
CA SER A 107 18.17 4.28 24.40
C SER A 107 18.84 5.64 24.59
N TRP A 108 18.19 6.58 25.28
CA TRP A 108 18.71 7.94 25.39
C TRP A 108 19.99 7.94 26.22
N VAL A 109 21.00 8.58 25.64
CA VAL A 109 22.16 9.16 26.30
C VAL A 109 21.83 10.64 26.55
N THR A 110 21.84 11.11 27.81
CA THR A 110 21.66 12.54 28.14
C THR A 110 22.96 13.08 28.70
N ALA A 111 23.55 14.09 28.07
CA ALA A 111 24.76 14.75 28.55
C ALA A 111 24.46 16.04 29.31
N ASP A 112 24.95 16.13 30.55
CA ASP A 112 25.08 17.38 31.28
C ASP A 112 26.27 18.18 30.71
N LEU A 113 26.08 19.48 30.45
CA LEU A 113 27.02 20.35 29.75
C LEU A 113 27.57 21.40 30.72
N ASN A 114 28.69 21.11 31.38
CA ASN A 114 29.23 22.00 32.41
C ASN A 114 30.16 23.10 31.82
N GLY A 115 29.69 24.35 31.63
CA GLY A 115 30.47 25.43 30.98
C GLY A 115 29.97 26.88 31.15
N ALA A 116 30.14 27.45 32.35
CA ALA A 116 30.18 28.87 32.76
C ALA A 116 29.44 29.95 31.91
N SER A 117 28.38 30.52 32.50
CA SER A 117 28.05 31.95 32.38
C SER A 117 28.45 32.66 33.70
N ARG A 118 29.23 33.73 33.62
CA ARG A 118 29.47 34.67 34.72
C ARG A 118 28.60 35.90 34.46
N GLU A 119 27.85 36.33 35.47
CA GLU A 119 26.93 37.46 35.48
C GLU A 119 27.49 38.78 34.91
N ARG A 120 26.63 39.52 34.20
CA ARG A 120 26.56 40.99 34.29
C ARG A 120 25.09 41.47 34.29
N LEU A 121 24.82 42.44 35.16
CA LEU A 121 23.52 43.00 35.55
C LEU A 121 22.94 44.04 34.55
N ASP A 122 23.34 44.03 33.27
CA ASP A 122 22.97 45.05 32.28
C ASP A 122 22.40 44.52 30.95
N GLY A 123 22.00 43.25 30.89
CA GLY A 123 21.08 42.75 29.86
C GLY A 123 21.70 42.19 28.57
N SER A 124 22.96 41.75 28.56
CA SER A 124 23.52 40.95 27.44
C SER A 124 24.28 39.71 27.94
N TYR A 125 23.89 38.51 27.45
CA TYR A 125 24.45 37.19 27.80
C TYR A 125 25.46 36.69 26.76
N ILE A 126 26.57 36.05 27.18
CA ILE A 126 27.56 35.36 26.30
C ILE A 126 27.95 34.00 26.91
N ASP A 127 27.69 32.88 26.24
CA ASP A 127 27.92 31.49 26.73
C ASP A 127 29.28 30.85 26.31
N GLY A 128 29.82 29.92 27.12
CA GLY A 128 31.03 29.10 26.85
C GLY A 128 30.73 27.63 26.46
N PRO A 129 31.66 26.90 25.79
CA PRO A 129 31.48 25.46 25.55
C PRO A 129 31.64 24.63 26.85
N PRO A 130 30.91 23.51 27.01
CA PRO A 130 30.95 22.68 28.21
C PRO A 130 32.23 21.85 28.33
N ARG A 131 32.56 21.35 29.53
CA ARG A 131 33.83 20.68 29.85
C ARG A 131 33.71 19.17 30.11
N VAL A 132 32.51 18.66 30.31
CA VAL A 132 32.17 17.26 30.66
C VAL A 132 30.83 16.91 30.01
N PHE A 133 30.62 15.63 29.72
CA PHE A 133 29.39 14.98 29.25
C PHE A 133 29.11 13.77 30.15
N HIS A 134 27.85 13.42 30.36
CA HIS A 134 27.42 12.20 31.06
C HIS A 134 26.53 11.37 30.12
N LEU A 135 26.50 10.05 30.19
CA LEU A 135 25.77 9.17 29.27
C LEU A 135 25.14 8.00 30.04
N PHE A 136 24.00 7.44 29.60
CA PHE A 136 23.27 6.36 30.29
C PHE A 136 22.69 5.32 29.31
N ARG A 137 22.40 4.08 29.75
CA ARG A 137 21.70 3.00 29.01
C ARG A 137 20.46 2.53 29.77
N VAL A 138 19.35 2.28 29.06
CA VAL A 138 18.07 1.87 29.66
C VAL A 138 17.48 0.63 28.98
N GLU A 139 17.02 -0.35 29.75
CA GLU A 139 16.27 -1.53 29.27
C GLU A 139 14.95 -1.72 30.05
N ARG A 140 13.84 -1.97 29.34
CA ARG A 140 12.50 -2.18 29.92
C ARG A 140 12.09 -1.11 30.96
N GLY A 141 12.51 0.15 30.74
CA GLY A 141 12.21 1.28 31.63
C GLY A 141 13.16 1.45 32.82
N ARG A 142 14.29 0.74 32.89
CA ARG A 142 15.30 0.84 33.97
C ARG A 142 16.68 1.20 33.43
N ILE A 143 17.42 2.08 34.10
CA ILE A 143 18.82 2.37 33.77
C ILE A 143 19.67 1.14 34.13
N VAL A 144 20.46 0.67 33.17
CA VAL A 144 21.31 -0.51 33.29
C VAL A 144 22.81 -0.19 33.19
N ALA A 145 23.20 1.02 32.74
CA ALA A 145 24.60 1.50 32.76
C ALA A 145 24.70 3.05 32.61
N ASP A 146 25.84 3.64 32.98
CA ASP A 146 26.10 5.09 32.90
C ASP A 146 27.60 5.45 32.89
N VAL A 147 28.03 6.42 32.07
CA VAL A 147 29.45 6.83 31.92
C VAL A 147 29.63 8.35 31.85
N THR A 148 30.74 8.88 32.36
CA THR A 148 31.08 10.32 32.34
C THR A 148 32.35 10.59 31.52
N MET A 149 32.34 11.63 30.68
CA MET A 149 33.41 11.94 29.71
C MET A 149 33.81 13.42 29.73
N SER A 150 35.08 13.77 29.51
CA SER A 150 35.52 15.18 29.46
C SER A 150 35.56 15.76 28.04
N ASN A 151 35.09 17.00 27.85
CA ASN A 151 35.15 17.76 26.60
C ASN A 151 36.50 18.49 26.37
N ARG A 152 37.60 18.02 26.97
CA ARG A 152 38.90 18.72 26.95
C ARG A 152 39.88 18.26 25.89
N HIS A 153 39.58 17.22 25.13
CA HIS A 153 40.47 16.75 24.09
C HIS A 153 39.76 16.88 22.75
N TYR A 154 40.44 17.50 21.78
CA TYR A 154 40.05 17.52 20.38
C TYR A 154 39.94 16.09 19.88
N TRP A 155 38.74 15.54 19.82
CA TRP A 155 38.49 14.23 19.22
C TRP A 155 37.58 14.51 18.02
N ASP A 156 38.05 14.13 16.84
CA ASP A 156 37.16 13.98 15.68
C ASP A 156 36.00 13.05 16.09
N GLU A 157 34.81 13.34 15.57
CA GLU A 157 33.55 12.65 15.87
C GLU A 157 33.77 11.18 16.26
N THR A 158 33.48 10.83 17.52
CA THR A 158 33.63 9.43 17.97
C THR A 158 32.62 8.54 17.25
N GLU A 159 33.11 7.56 16.48
CA GLU A 159 32.28 6.48 15.95
C GLU A 159 31.71 5.61 17.09
N VAL A 160 30.44 5.22 16.96
CA VAL A 160 29.59 4.48 17.92
C VAL A 160 30.29 3.32 18.64
N GLY A 161 31.22 2.64 17.96
CA GLY A 161 31.86 1.41 18.46
C GLY A 161 32.55 1.59 19.81
N HIS A 162 33.17 2.75 20.07
CA HIS A 162 33.88 2.99 21.33
C HIS A 162 32.93 3.28 22.51
N THR A 163 31.89 4.07 22.29
CA THR A 163 30.93 4.45 23.35
C THR A 163 30.00 3.29 23.71
N GLN A 164 29.59 2.47 22.73
CA GLN A 164 28.87 1.22 23.00
C GLN A 164 29.75 0.23 23.75
N ALA A 165 31.01 0.04 23.36
CA ALA A 165 31.92 -0.87 24.05
C ALA A 165 32.19 -0.45 25.50
N LEU A 166 32.26 0.85 25.81
CA LEU A 166 32.38 1.35 27.19
C LEU A 166 31.12 1.06 28.02
N LEU A 167 29.93 1.34 27.48
CA LEU A 167 28.67 1.02 28.14
C LEU A 167 28.44 -0.50 28.26
N ASP A 168 28.90 -1.30 27.29
CA ASP A 168 28.85 -2.77 27.30
C ASP A 168 29.84 -3.35 28.32
N ALA A 169 31.04 -2.80 28.41
CA ALA A 169 32.02 -3.16 29.44
C ALA A 169 31.50 -2.83 30.84
N GLU A 170 30.79 -1.72 31.00
CA GLU A 170 30.19 -1.32 32.27
C GLU A 170 28.99 -2.21 32.67
N VAL A 171 28.22 -2.71 31.70
CA VAL A 171 27.22 -3.78 31.90
C VAL A 171 27.89 -5.12 32.24
N ALA A 172 29.04 -5.43 31.65
CA ALA A 172 29.79 -6.66 31.89
C ALA A 172 30.50 -6.67 33.27
N GLU A 173 31.09 -5.56 33.69
CA GLU A 173 31.75 -5.38 35.00
C GLU A 173 30.76 -5.37 36.16
N ARG A 174 29.60 -4.73 36.00
CA ARG A 174 28.54 -4.70 37.03
C ARG A 174 27.80 -6.05 37.14
N GLY A 175 28.12 -6.99 36.23
CA GLY A 175 27.37 -8.22 36.01
C GLY A 175 25.99 -7.93 35.44
N SER A 176 25.52 -8.75 34.49
CA SER A 176 24.10 -8.79 34.18
C SER A 176 23.38 -9.13 35.48
N THR A 177 22.81 -8.13 36.15
CA THR A 177 22.03 -8.33 37.36
C THR A 177 20.77 -9.05 36.94
N SER A 178 20.88 -10.37 36.99
CA SER A 178 19.86 -11.32 37.40
C SER A 178 18.66 -10.62 38.01
N THR A 179 17.51 -10.80 37.36
CA THR A 179 16.20 -11.18 37.92
C THR A 179 15.96 -11.01 39.43
N ALA A 180 16.33 -9.89 40.03
CA ALA A 180 15.82 -9.47 41.32
C ALA A 180 14.61 -8.58 41.05
N GLN A 181 13.40 -9.13 41.25
CA GLN A 181 12.22 -8.33 41.51
C GLN A 181 12.48 -7.51 42.78
N VAL A 182 13.06 -6.32 42.62
CA VAL A 182 12.91 -5.28 43.63
C VAL A 182 11.49 -4.75 43.45
N GLU A 183 10.57 -5.15 44.33
CA GLU A 183 9.27 -4.48 44.39
C GLU A 183 9.53 -2.98 44.62
N PRO A 184 9.00 -2.08 43.75
CA PRO A 184 9.24 -0.67 43.91
C PRO A 184 8.67 -0.22 45.26
N ALA A 185 9.51 0.40 46.09
CA ALA A 185 9.06 0.94 47.36
C ALA A 185 7.99 2.03 47.13
N ARG A 186 6.97 2.07 48.00
CA ARG A 186 5.88 3.07 47.93
C ARG A 186 6.46 4.48 47.85
N VAL A 187 6.10 5.21 46.80
CA VAL A 187 6.54 6.59 46.59
C VAL A 187 5.95 7.50 47.67
N ARG A 188 6.81 8.04 48.55
CA ARG A 188 6.39 8.94 49.63
C ARG A 188 5.95 10.30 49.07
N GLY A 189 4.89 10.88 49.64
CA GLY A 189 4.36 12.19 49.25
C GLY A 189 3.48 12.19 47.99
N LEU A 190 3.28 11.04 47.34
CA LEU A 190 2.39 10.93 46.18
C LEU A 190 0.92 11.19 46.56
N ALA A 191 0.46 10.63 47.68
CA ALA A 191 -0.91 10.84 48.17
C ALA A 191 -1.20 12.32 48.43
N ASP A 192 -0.30 13.00 49.13
CA ASP A 192 -0.44 14.43 49.45
C ASP A 192 -0.40 15.30 48.19
N ALA A 193 0.45 14.95 47.22
CA ALA A 193 0.51 15.64 45.94
C ALA A 193 -0.80 15.47 45.14
N LEU A 194 -1.35 14.26 45.11
CA LEU A 194 -2.60 13.97 44.40
C LEU A 194 -3.85 14.60 45.04
N ALA A 195 -3.85 14.75 46.37
CA ALA A 195 -4.93 15.40 47.11
C ALA A 195 -5.00 16.92 46.88
N ARG A 196 -3.93 17.53 46.36
CA ARG A 196 -3.85 18.98 46.10
C ARG A 196 -4.64 19.34 44.84
N GLN A 197 -5.42 20.42 44.90
CA GLN A 197 -6.02 21.02 43.70
C GLN A 197 -5.02 21.98 43.08
N TYR A 198 -4.78 21.84 41.79
CA TYR A 198 -3.82 22.66 41.03
C TYR A 198 -4.57 23.70 40.20
N GLY A 199 -4.09 24.93 40.24
CA GLY A 199 -4.51 26.03 39.36
C GLY A 199 -3.65 26.11 38.11
N ALA A 200 -4.09 26.92 37.13
CA ALA A 200 -3.42 27.06 35.82
C ALA A 200 -1.96 27.57 35.87
N ALA A 201 -1.53 28.14 37.01
CA ALA A 201 -0.17 28.65 37.23
C ALA A 201 0.70 27.73 38.11
N ASP A 202 0.15 26.62 38.61
CA ASP A 202 0.85 25.76 39.55
C ASP A 202 1.86 24.83 38.88
N ASP A 203 2.96 24.57 39.58
CA ASP A 203 4.01 23.67 39.12
C ASP A 203 3.62 22.20 39.34
N LEU A 204 3.18 21.55 38.26
CA LEU A 204 2.80 20.13 38.24
C LEU A 204 3.99 19.17 38.15
N ARG A 205 5.21 19.69 38.03
CA ARG A 205 6.39 18.88 37.76
C ARG A 205 6.79 17.93 38.91
N PRO A 206 6.69 18.31 40.19
CA PRO A 206 6.92 17.38 41.29
C PRO A 206 5.93 16.21 41.24
N LEU A 207 4.66 16.48 40.93
CA LEU A 207 3.64 15.45 40.79
C LEU A 207 3.96 14.48 39.64
N ALA A 208 4.37 14.99 38.48
CA ALA A 208 4.76 14.15 37.34
C ALA A 208 5.90 13.19 37.68
N ARG A 209 6.91 13.62 38.46
CA ARG A 209 7.99 12.74 38.93
C ARG A 209 7.49 11.65 39.87
N LEU A 210 6.60 12.00 40.80
CA LEU A 210 6.04 11.04 41.75
C LEU A 210 5.17 10.00 41.02
N LEU A 211 4.37 10.42 40.03
CA LEU A 211 3.56 9.53 39.19
C LEU A 211 4.39 8.60 38.29
N TRP A 212 5.58 9.05 37.87
CA TRP A 212 6.52 8.19 37.12
C TRP A 212 7.14 7.11 38.00
N GLN A 213 7.49 7.45 39.23
CA GLN A 213 8.06 6.51 40.20
C GLN A 213 7.00 5.55 40.76
N ALA A 214 5.72 5.91 40.65
CA ALA A 214 4.62 5.09 41.14
C ALA A 214 4.63 3.71 40.46
N GLY A 215 4.57 2.66 41.29
CA GLY A 215 4.36 1.27 40.87
C GLY A 215 3.06 0.72 41.45
N SER A 216 2.90 -0.60 41.42
CA SER A 216 1.73 -1.29 42.01
C SER A 216 1.59 -1.05 43.52
N SER A 217 2.68 -0.78 44.22
CA SER A 217 2.68 -0.35 45.64
C SER A 217 1.93 0.96 45.92
N ASN A 218 1.61 1.74 44.89
CA ASN A 218 0.96 3.05 45.00
C ASN A 218 -0.48 3.07 44.46
N LEU A 219 -1.09 1.90 44.20
CA LEU A 219 -2.43 1.84 43.59
C LEU A 219 -3.50 2.56 44.41
N ASP A 220 -3.50 2.42 45.72
CA ASP A 220 -4.47 3.10 46.59
C ASP A 220 -4.35 4.63 46.48
N ASP A 221 -3.11 5.14 46.44
CA ASP A 221 -2.83 6.57 46.31
C ASP A 221 -3.28 7.09 44.94
N LEU A 222 -3.05 6.31 43.87
CA LEU A 222 -3.46 6.64 42.50
C LEU A 222 -4.98 6.61 42.34
N ILE A 223 -5.66 5.60 42.89
CA ILE A 223 -7.13 5.48 42.84
C ILE A 223 -7.78 6.64 43.60
N ALA A 224 -7.33 6.89 44.84
CA ALA A 224 -7.84 7.99 45.64
C ALA A 224 -7.58 9.35 44.95
N GLY A 225 -6.38 9.53 44.40
CA GLY A 225 -5.99 10.73 43.68
C GLY A 225 -6.81 11.00 42.43
N PHE A 226 -7.11 9.97 41.63
CA PHE A 226 -7.94 10.13 40.43
C PHE A 226 -9.37 10.59 40.77
N THR A 227 -9.94 10.08 41.86
CA THR A 227 -11.31 10.40 42.29
C THR A 227 -11.40 11.75 42.99
N ALA A 228 -10.42 12.10 43.82
CA ALA A 228 -10.42 13.34 44.58
C ALA A 228 -10.04 14.56 43.73
N ASN A 229 -9.16 14.39 42.74
CA ASN A 229 -8.65 15.50 41.94
C ASN A 229 -9.56 15.81 40.75
N ARG A 230 -9.99 17.07 40.62
CA ARG A 230 -10.89 17.50 39.52
C ARG A 230 -10.13 18.04 38.31
N ASP A 231 -8.82 18.28 38.44
CA ASP A 231 -7.99 18.76 37.35
C ASP A 231 -7.89 17.70 36.24
N PRO A 232 -8.35 18.00 35.01
CA PRO A 232 -8.25 17.08 33.88
C PRO A 232 -6.82 16.61 33.58
N ASP A 233 -5.80 17.42 33.83
CA ASP A 233 -4.40 17.10 33.55
C ASP A 233 -3.87 16.07 34.54
N VAL A 234 -4.16 16.28 35.82
CA VAL A 234 -3.84 15.32 36.88
C VAL A 234 -4.55 14.00 36.64
N ARG A 235 -5.85 14.02 36.34
CA ARG A 235 -6.63 12.80 36.05
C ARG A 235 -6.08 12.05 34.85
N ARG A 236 -5.68 12.76 33.78
CA ARG A 236 -5.01 12.16 32.61
C ARG A 236 -3.72 11.44 33.03
N TRP A 237 -2.87 12.10 33.80
CA TRP A 237 -1.57 11.55 34.19
C TRP A 237 -1.71 10.35 35.12
N VAL A 238 -2.66 10.39 36.04
CA VAL A 238 -2.96 9.25 36.91
C VAL A 238 -3.46 8.06 36.10
N ALA A 239 -4.36 8.27 35.13
CA ALA A 239 -4.81 7.20 34.24
C ALA A 239 -3.63 6.60 33.43
N TYR A 240 -2.73 7.44 32.90
CA TYR A 240 -1.53 6.93 32.23
C TYR A 240 -0.59 6.16 33.17
N ALA A 241 -0.42 6.60 34.41
CA ALA A 241 0.36 5.87 35.41
C ALA A 241 -0.25 4.49 35.70
N LEU A 242 -1.57 4.41 35.86
CA LEU A 242 -2.30 3.14 36.02
C LEU A 242 -2.14 2.23 34.80
N GLY A 243 -2.23 2.79 33.58
CA GLY A 243 -1.98 2.03 32.35
C GLY A 243 -0.55 1.49 32.24
N ARG A 244 0.45 2.26 32.68
CA ARG A 244 1.87 1.84 32.73
C ARG A 244 2.12 0.71 33.74
N ILE A 245 1.39 0.70 34.86
CA ILE A 245 1.43 -0.40 35.82
C ILE A 245 0.87 -1.68 35.18
N GLY A 246 -0.11 -1.56 34.28
CA GLY A 246 -0.64 -2.68 33.50
C GLY A 246 -1.59 -3.55 34.32
N ALA A 247 -1.50 -4.87 34.16
CA ALA A 247 -2.45 -5.83 34.75
C ALA A 247 -2.55 -5.75 36.30
N GLU A 248 -1.47 -5.35 36.99
CA GLU A 248 -1.48 -5.16 38.45
C GLU A 248 -2.41 -4.02 38.89
N ALA A 249 -2.76 -3.09 37.99
CA ALA A 249 -3.74 -2.03 38.25
C ALA A 249 -5.20 -2.47 38.09
N ALA A 250 -5.49 -3.78 38.06
CA ALA A 250 -6.85 -4.32 38.05
C ALA A 250 -7.79 -3.71 39.11
N PRO A 251 -7.37 -3.40 40.35
CA PRO A 251 -8.24 -2.74 41.33
C PRO A 251 -8.78 -1.37 40.90
N ALA A 252 -8.13 -0.70 39.94
CA ALA A 252 -8.58 0.59 39.39
C ALA A 252 -9.69 0.45 38.33
N VAL A 253 -9.97 -0.77 37.82
CA VAL A 253 -10.93 -0.99 36.71
C VAL A 253 -12.33 -0.44 37.00
N PRO A 254 -12.96 -0.68 38.18
CA PRO A 254 -14.29 -0.15 38.46
C PRO A 254 -14.36 1.38 38.38
N MET A 255 -13.39 2.05 39.01
CA MET A 255 -13.28 3.51 38.99
C MET A 255 -13.04 4.06 37.58
N LEU A 256 -12.15 3.42 36.80
CA LEU A 256 -11.89 3.83 35.42
C LEU A 256 -13.12 3.60 34.52
N THR A 257 -13.90 2.55 34.77
CA THR A 257 -15.14 2.25 34.02
C THR A 257 -16.23 3.28 34.28
N GLU A 258 -16.37 3.72 35.53
CA GLU A 258 -17.27 4.82 35.89
C GLU A 258 -16.80 6.13 35.22
N ALA A 259 -15.51 6.44 35.34
CA ALA A 259 -14.91 7.64 34.77
C ALA A 259 -15.08 7.73 33.25
N LEU A 260 -14.99 6.60 32.56
CA LEU A 260 -15.22 6.48 31.12
C LEU A 260 -16.63 6.96 30.73
N GLN A 261 -17.64 6.72 31.56
CA GLN A 261 -19.03 7.08 31.27
C GLN A 261 -19.39 8.51 31.66
N VAL A 262 -18.86 9.00 32.79
CA VAL A 262 -19.29 10.29 33.35
C VAL A 262 -18.43 11.48 32.89
N THR A 263 -17.22 11.24 32.37
CA THR A 263 -16.30 12.33 32.04
C THR A 263 -16.72 13.07 30.77
N GLU A 264 -16.75 14.40 30.81
CA GLU A 264 -16.98 15.25 29.63
C GLU A 264 -15.68 15.64 28.91
N HIS A 265 -14.54 15.54 29.62
CA HIS A 265 -13.25 15.95 29.07
C HIS A 265 -12.65 14.89 28.13
N ASN A 266 -12.55 15.21 26.84
CA ASN A 266 -12.05 14.30 25.79
C ASN A 266 -10.65 13.74 26.07
N GLY A 267 -9.75 14.56 26.62
CA GLY A 267 -8.41 14.13 26.97
C GLY A 267 -8.39 13.10 28.12
N VAL A 268 -9.29 13.26 29.10
CA VAL A 268 -9.40 12.32 30.22
C VAL A 268 -10.02 11.02 29.72
N LEU A 269 -11.06 11.11 28.89
CA LEU A 269 -11.70 9.94 28.30
C LEU A 269 -10.69 9.06 27.54
N ARG A 270 -9.85 9.66 26.69
CA ARG A 270 -8.80 8.93 25.95
C ARG A 270 -7.76 8.30 26.88
N ALA A 271 -7.37 8.98 27.96
CA ALA A 271 -6.40 8.47 28.93
C ALA A 271 -6.97 7.30 29.76
N VAL A 272 -8.24 7.39 30.16
CA VAL A 272 -8.96 6.31 30.88
C VAL A 272 -9.14 5.09 29.97
N ALA A 273 -9.59 5.30 28.73
CA ALA A 273 -9.71 4.27 27.72
C ALA A 273 -8.37 3.56 27.48
N TYR A 274 -7.29 4.33 27.41
CA TYR A 274 -5.94 3.82 27.29
C TYR A 274 -5.49 3.00 28.52
N ALA A 275 -5.79 3.47 29.73
CA ALA A 275 -5.48 2.77 30.96
C ALA A 275 -6.19 1.41 31.02
N LEU A 276 -7.49 1.36 30.73
CA LEU A 276 -8.27 0.12 30.65
C LEU A 276 -7.70 -0.85 29.61
N ALA A 277 -7.34 -0.34 28.42
CA ALA A 277 -6.71 -1.17 27.38
C ALA A 277 -5.34 -1.74 27.82
N SER A 278 -4.56 -0.97 28.56
CA SER A 278 -3.22 -1.38 29.04
C SER A 278 -3.27 -2.30 30.26
N ILE A 279 -4.33 -2.22 31.08
CA ILE A 279 -4.62 -3.20 32.13
C ILE A 279 -4.92 -4.57 31.49
N GLY A 280 -5.60 -4.58 30.35
CA GLY A 280 -5.80 -5.79 29.53
C GLY A 280 -6.95 -6.66 30.02
N VAL A 281 -6.73 -7.96 30.18
CA VAL A 281 -7.76 -8.98 30.50
C VAL A 281 -8.61 -8.64 31.73
N PRO A 282 -8.09 -8.09 32.84
CA PRO A 282 -8.92 -7.69 33.97
C PRO A 282 -9.96 -6.61 33.62
N ALA A 283 -9.71 -5.82 32.57
CA ALA A 283 -10.64 -4.81 32.04
C ALA A 283 -11.55 -5.35 30.92
N ALA A 284 -11.54 -6.65 30.63
CA ALA A 284 -12.29 -7.24 29.52
C ALA A 284 -13.77 -6.82 29.47
N ALA A 285 -14.44 -6.86 30.64
CA ALA A 285 -15.86 -6.52 30.77
C ALA A 285 -16.21 -5.07 30.38
N THR A 286 -15.22 -4.17 30.31
CA THR A 286 -15.44 -2.77 29.94
C THR A 286 -15.49 -2.56 28.43
N LEU A 287 -15.10 -3.56 27.62
CA LEU A 287 -15.00 -3.42 26.16
C LEU A 287 -16.32 -2.91 25.52
N PRO A 288 -17.52 -3.47 25.81
CA PRO A 288 -18.75 -2.99 25.18
C PRO A 288 -19.06 -1.51 25.50
N VAL A 289 -18.84 -1.11 26.77
CA VAL A 289 -19.04 0.28 27.21
C VAL A 289 -18.02 1.21 26.56
N MET A 290 -16.76 0.78 26.47
CA MET A 290 -15.69 1.51 25.80
C MET A 290 -15.98 1.74 24.32
N ILE A 291 -16.49 0.73 23.61
CA ILE A 291 -16.93 0.86 22.21
C ILE A 291 -18.02 1.91 22.10
N ALA A 292 -19.11 1.77 22.86
CA ALA A 292 -20.26 2.66 22.78
C ALA A 292 -19.87 4.13 23.04
N VAL A 293 -19.10 4.40 24.10
CA VAL A 293 -18.72 5.77 24.47
C VAL A 293 -17.71 6.39 23.51
N MET A 294 -16.68 5.64 23.11
CA MET A 294 -15.62 6.17 22.26
C MET A 294 -16.10 6.41 20.83
N GLU A 295 -16.91 5.51 20.28
CA GLU A 295 -17.47 5.68 18.93
C GLU A 295 -18.49 6.83 18.89
N ALA A 296 -19.36 6.95 19.92
CA ALA A 296 -20.32 8.05 19.97
C ALA A 296 -19.65 9.44 20.03
N ARG A 297 -18.48 9.54 20.65
CA ARG A 297 -17.78 10.82 20.86
C ARG A 297 -16.72 11.15 19.80
N PHE A 298 -16.08 10.14 19.22
CA PHE A 298 -14.95 10.33 18.30
C PHE A 298 -15.13 9.64 16.94
N GLY A 299 -16.20 8.87 16.73
CA GLY A 299 -16.38 8.08 15.52
C GLY A 299 -15.19 7.15 15.26
N SER A 300 -14.68 7.17 14.03
CA SER A 300 -13.57 6.33 13.60
C SER A 300 -12.21 6.68 14.26
N ASP A 301 -12.03 7.91 14.74
CA ASP A 301 -10.79 8.37 15.38
C ASP A 301 -10.61 7.82 16.81
N GLY A 302 -11.68 7.32 17.44
CA GLY A 302 -11.66 6.72 18.78
C GLY A 302 -11.16 5.28 18.83
N ASN A 303 -10.89 4.66 17.69
CA ASN A 303 -10.74 3.20 17.59
C ASN A 303 -9.39 2.65 18.04
N ARG A 304 -8.39 3.52 18.28
CA ARG A 304 -7.04 3.07 18.64
C ARG A 304 -7.01 2.36 19.98
N GLN A 305 -7.58 2.95 21.03
CA GLN A 305 -7.60 2.36 22.37
C GLN A 305 -8.49 1.10 22.40
N ILE A 306 -9.62 1.13 21.68
CA ILE A 306 -10.51 -0.03 21.54
C ILE A 306 -9.73 -1.20 20.91
N ARG A 307 -8.98 -0.93 19.84
CA ARG A 307 -8.14 -1.93 19.16
C ARG A 307 -7.08 -2.51 20.09
N LEU A 308 -6.41 -1.68 20.89
CA LEU A 308 -5.41 -2.17 21.87
C LEU A 308 -6.03 -3.18 22.85
N LEU A 309 -7.22 -2.88 23.39
CA LEU A 309 -7.91 -3.81 24.28
C LEU A 309 -8.32 -5.09 23.54
N ILE A 310 -8.87 -4.97 22.33
CA ILE A 310 -9.24 -6.14 21.50
C ILE A 310 -8.04 -7.05 21.24
N ASP A 311 -6.87 -6.48 20.90
CA ASP A 311 -5.65 -7.26 20.63
C ASP A 311 -5.16 -7.98 21.90
N GLN A 312 -5.22 -7.34 23.08
CA GLN A 312 -4.91 -7.96 24.38
C GLN A 312 -5.86 -9.11 24.72
N LEU A 313 -7.16 -8.91 24.50
CA LEU A 313 -8.18 -9.94 24.71
C LEU A 313 -8.03 -11.13 23.74
N GLY A 314 -7.63 -10.85 22.50
CA GLY A 314 -7.28 -11.88 21.53
C GLY A 314 -6.10 -12.75 21.98
N ALA A 315 -5.06 -12.14 22.56
CA ALA A 315 -3.91 -12.85 23.10
C ALA A 315 -4.22 -13.69 24.35
N ALA A 316 -5.27 -13.32 25.09
CA ALA A 316 -5.69 -14.00 26.33
C ALA A 316 -6.41 -15.35 26.10
N GLY A 317 -6.86 -15.62 24.86
CA GLY A 317 -7.50 -16.89 24.51
C GLY A 317 -8.99 -16.96 24.88
N GLU A 318 -9.50 -18.20 24.98
CA GLU A 318 -10.93 -18.56 24.92
C GLU A 318 -11.84 -17.79 25.89
N GLY A 319 -11.35 -17.46 27.09
CA GLY A 319 -12.11 -16.72 28.10
C GLY A 319 -12.61 -15.34 27.63
N SER A 320 -12.01 -14.79 26.57
CA SER A 320 -12.38 -13.48 26.01
C SER A 320 -13.39 -13.56 24.85
N ILE A 321 -13.73 -14.75 24.35
CA ILE A 321 -14.61 -14.90 23.18
C ILE A 321 -15.97 -14.26 23.42
N GLY A 322 -16.57 -14.50 24.59
CA GLY A 322 -17.90 -13.98 24.92
C GLY A 322 -17.95 -12.45 24.87
N VAL A 323 -16.97 -11.77 25.47
CA VAL A 323 -16.94 -10.31 25.51
C VAL A 323 -16.59 -9.69 24.16
N LEU A 324 -15.73 -10.35 23.38
CA LEU A 324 -15.44 -9.94 22.00
C LEU A 324 -16.71 -10.03 21.15
N ILE A 325 -17.50 -11.08 21.27
CA ILE A 325 -18.80 -11.21 20.57
C ILE A 325 -19.74 -10.08 21.00
N THR A 326 -19.88 -9.79 22.29
CA THR A 326 -20.71 -8.67 22.75
C THR A 326 -20.21 -7.34 22.20
N GLY A 327 -18.90 -7.11 22.18
CA GLY A 327 -18.29 -5.91 21.58
C GLY A 327 -18.58 -5.78 20.08
N LEU A 328 -18.51 -6.89 19.33
CA LEU A 328 -18.82 -6.95 17.91
C LEU A 328 -20.28 -6.56 17.62
N LEU A 329 -21.21 -6.96 18.49
CA LEU A 329 -22.64 -6.63 18.34
C LEU A 329 -22.98 -5.19 18.72
N MET A 330 -22.15 -4.54 19.54
CA MET A 330 -22.33 -3.15 19.98
C MET A 330 -21.65 -2.13 19.06
N ALA A 331 -20.64 -2.54 18.31
CA ALA A 331 -19.88 -1.64 17.44
C ALA A 331 -20.73 -1.10 16.29
N GLN A 332 -20.68 0.22 16.09
CA GLN A 332 -21.41 0.95 15.05
C GLN A 332 -20.45 1.47 13.97
N CYS A 333 -19.18 1.71 14.31
CA CYS A 333 -18.18 2.18 13.36
C CYS A 333 -17.54 1.02 12.60
N GLY A 334 -17.59 1.05 11.26
CA GLY A 334 -17.21 -0.09 10.40
C GLY A 334 -15.85 -0.73 10.70
N SER A 335 -14.82 0.00 11.13
CA SER A 335 -13.50 -0.61 11.40
C SER A 335 -13.46 -1.52 12.64
N THR A 336 -14.23 -1.21 13.69
CA THR A 336 -14.22 -1.95 14.97
C THR A 336 -14.75 -3.38 14.85
N PRO A 337 -15.96 -3.63 14.29
CA PRO A 337 -16.48 -5.00 14.16
C PRO A 337 -15.62 -5.84 13.22
N TYR A 338 -15.01 -5.24 12.18
CA TYR A 338 -14.04 -5.94 11.33
C TYR A 338 -12.81 -6.40 12.10
N HIS A 339 -12.24 -5.57 12.96
CA HIS A 339 -11.10 -5.96 13.79
C HIS A 339 -11.46 -7.06 14.80
N ILE A 340 -12.63 -6.98 15.43
CA ILE A 340 -13.08 -8.03 16.36
C ILE A 340 -13.29 -9.34 15.61
N ALA A 341 -13.90 -9.32 14.42
CA ALA A 341 -14.07 -10.51 13.58
C ALA A 341 -12.71 -11.13 13.19
N ASP A 342 -11.71 -10.31 12.88
CA ASP A 342 -10.35 -10.77 12.57
C ASP A 342 -9.66 -11.41 13.79
N VAL A 343 -9.88 -10.89 15.01
CA VAL A 343 -9.39 -11.50 16.25
C VAL A 343 -10.09 -12.82 16.53
N LEU A 344 -11.42 -12.87 16.46
CA LEU A 344 -12.20 -14.09 16.66
C LEU A 344 -11.81 -15.18 15.65
N GLY A 345 -11.50 -14.79 14.40
CA GLY A 345 -10.96 -15.71 13.40
C GLY A 345 -9.60 -16.29 13.77
N ARG A 346 -8.68 -15.48 14.30
CA ARG A 346 -7.37 -15.94 14.80
C ARG A 346 -7.48 -16.89 15.99
N MET A 347 -8.56 -16.80 16.77
CA MET A 347 -8.85 -17.75 17.86
C MET A 347 -9.35 -19.11 17.34
N GLY A 348 -9.71 -19.19 16.06
CA GLY A 348 -9.97 -20.45 15.36
C GLY A 348 -11.29 -21.14 15.75
N PRO A 349 -11.35 -22.49 15.69
CA PRO A 349 -12.60 -23.26 15.81
C PRO A 349 -13.34 -23.05 17.14
N VAL A 350 -12.64 -22.69 18.21
CA VAL A 350 -13.24 -22.53 19.54
C VAL A 350 -14.23 -21.36 19.58
N ALA A 351 -14.08 -20.38 18.70
CA ALA A 351 -15.03 -19.27 18.57
C ALA A 351 -16.36 -19.69 17.89
N VAL A 352 -16.40 -20.82 17.16
CA VAL A 352 -17.56 -21.19 16.32
C VAL A 352 -18.84 -21.44 17.14
N PRO A 353 -18.85 -22.24 18.23
CA PRO A 353 -20.09 -22.47 18.97
C PRO A 353 -20.67 -21.20 19.62
N PRO A 354 -19.86 -20.34 20.29
CA PRO A 354 -20.35 -19.04 20.76
C PRO A 354 -20.87 -18.13 19.65
N LEU A 355 -20.20 -18.09 18.50
CA LEU A 355 -20.65 -17.31 17.33
C LEU A 355 -21.99 -17.80 16.79
N ILE A 356 -22.22 -19.12 16.73
CA ILE A 356 -23.51 -19.70 16.31
C ILE A 356 -24.62 -19.28 17.26
N LYS A 357 -24.38 -19.33 18.57
CA LYS A 357 -25.34 -18.91 19.58
C LYS A 357 -25.70 -17.43 19.41
N ALA A 358 -24.70 -16.58 19.18
CA ALA A 358 -24.91 -15.15 18.95
C ALA A 358 -25.69 -14.88 17.66
N TYR A 359 -25.34 -15.56 16.56
CA TYR A 359 -26.01 -15.39 15.27
C TYR A 359 -27.52 -15.67 15.35
N LYS A 360 -27.90 -16.75 16.04
CA LYS A 360 -29.31 -17.11 16.26
C LYS A 360 -30.07 -16.11 17.13
N ALA A 361 -29.39 -15.40 18.02
CA ALA A 361 -29.99 -14.42 18.91
C ALA A 361 -30.13 -13.02 18.28
N THR A 362 -29.44 -12.75 17.16
CA THR A 362 -29.45 -11.43 16.52
C THR A 362 -30.59 -11.27 15.51
N GLU A 363 -31.26 -10.12 15.59
CA GLU A 363 -32.37 -9.74 14.70
C GLU A 363 -31.92 -8.81 13.56
N THR A 364 -30.84 -8.04 13.76
CA THR A 364 -30.43 -7.03 12.78
C THR A 364 -29.55 -7.61 11.67
N GLU A 365 -29.78 -7.15 10.43
CA GLU A 365 -28.99 -7.54 9.25
C GLU A 365 -27.51 -7.21 9.43
N ALA A 366 -27.21 -6.05 10.03
CA ALA A 366 -25.83 -5.60 10.22
C ALA A 366 -25.03 -6.50 11.17
N GLN A 367 -25.63 -6.88 12.31
CA GLN A 367 -24.99 -7.79 13.26
C GLN A 367 -24.76 -9.17 12.65
N ARG A 368 -25.72 -9.68 11.87
CA ARG A 368 -25.55 -10.95 11.14
C ARG A 368 -24.38 -10.89 10.16
N ALA A 369 -24.20 -9.79 9.44
CA ALA A 369 -23.06 -9.60 8.55
C ALA A 369 -21.72 -9.58 9.29
N TYR A 370 -21.62 -8.91 10.45
CA TYR A 370 -20.40 -8.92 11.26
C TYR A 370 -20.06 -10.32 11.78
N LEU A 371 -21.06 -11.08 12.23
CA LEU A 371 -20.89 -12.47 12.65
C LEU A 371 -20.52 -13.38 11.46
N ALA A 372 -21.13 -13.17 10.28
CA ALA A 372 -20.79 -13.88 9.05
C ALA A 372 -19.31 -13.69 8.71
N ARG A 373 -18.80 -12.45 8.81
CA ARG A 373 -17.37 -12.19 8.62
C ARG A 373 -16.50 -12.94 9.62
N ALA A 374 -16.89 -12.98 10.90
CA ALA A 374 -16.14 -13.73 11.90
C ALA A 374 -16.06 -15.22 11.54
N PHE A 375 -17.15 -15.84 11.07
CA PHE A 375 -17.12 -17.22 10.56
C PHE A 375 -16.18 -17.36 9.35
N GLY A 376 -16.23 -16.42 8.39
CA GLY A 376 -15.32 -16.41 7.25
C GLY A 376 -13.85 -16.31 7.65
N ARG A 377 -13.52 -15.55 8.70
CA ARG A 377 -12.16 -15.43 9.23
C ARG A 377 -11.66 -16.66 9.97
N VAL A 378 -12.56 -17.42 10.61
CA VAL A 378 -12.24 -18.76 11.12
C VAL A 378 -11.94 -19.71 9.94
N GLY A 379 -12.60 -19.52 8.80
CA GLY A 379 -12.36 -20.29 7.58
C GLY A 379 -13.03 -21.66 7.61
N ARG A 380 -12.35 -22.70 7.11
CA ARG A 380 -12.92 -24.05 6.89
C ARG A 380 -13.51 -24.69 8.16
N ASP A 381 -12.99 -24.34 9.33
CA ASP A 381 -13.44 -24.87 10.60
C ASP A 381 -14.82 -24.34 11.03
N ALA A 382 -15.29 -23.23 10.44
CA ALA A 382 -16.64 -22.73 10.63
C ALA A 382 -17.70 -23.45 9.78
N GLY A 383 -17.37 -24.62 9.22
CA GLY A 383 -18.32 -25.49 8.50
C GLY A 383 -19.66 -25.74 9.20
N PRO A 384 -19.74 -25.90 10.55
CA PRO A 384 -21.02 -26.04 11.24
C PRO A 384 -21.99 -24.85 11.05
N ALA A 385 -21.49 -23.66 10.72
CA ALA A 385 -22.29 -22.46 10.49
C ALA A 385 -22.78 -22.30 9.03
N LEU A 386 -22.35 -23.18 8.10
CA LEU A 386 -22.61 -23.04 6.67
C LEU A 386 -24.11 -22.92 6.35
N HIS A 387 -24.94 -23.79 6.93
CA HIS A 387 -26.39 -23.78 6.73
C HIS A 387 -27.02 -22.45 7.19
N LEU A 388 -26.60 -21.93 8.35
CA LEU A 388 -27.10 -20.65 8.88
C LEU A 388 -26.75 -19.45 8.00
N LEU A 389 -25.57 -19.49 7.36
CA LEU A 389 -25.15 -18.44 6.44
C LEU A 389 -25.90 -18.52 5.12
N LEU A 390 -26.14 -19.73 4.60
CA LEU A 390 -26.94 -19.92 3.38
C LEU A 390 -28.40 -19.50 3.60
N ASP A 391 -29.03 -19.91 4.70
CA ASP A 391 -30.40 -19.52 5.05
C ASP A 391 -30.50 -18.00 5.27
N GLY A 392 -29.48 -17.40 5.91
CA GLY A 392 -29.44 -15.96 6.15
C GLY A 392 -29.32 -15.13 4.87
N LEU A 393 -28.59 -15.63 3.88
CA LEU A 393 -28.29 -14.94 2.62
C LEU A 393 -29.55 -14.64 1.80
N GLU A 394 -30.55 -15.52 1.83
CA GLU A 394 -31.79 -15.37 1.05
C GLU A 394 -32.66 -14.19 1.51
N HIS A 395 -32.50 -13.76 2.75
CA HIS A 395 -33.34 -12.73 3.37
C HIS A 395 -32.66 -11.34 3.42
N LEU A 396 -31.41 -11.23 3.00
CA LEU A 396 -30.65 -9.97 3.04
C LEU A 396 -31.23 -8.95 2.07
N GLN A 397 -31.34 -7.70 2.50
CA GLN A 397 -31.80 -6.59 1.67
C GLN A 397 -30.64 -5.80 1.06
N GLN A 398 -29.54 -5.65 1.81
CA GLN A 398 -28.44 -4.75 1.44
C GLN A 398 -27.30 -5.49 0.74
N ASP A 399 -26.78 -4.92 -0.34
CA ASP A 399 -25.72 -5.54 -1.15
C ASP A 399 -24.39 -5.72 -0.39
N TRP A 400 -24.07 -4.82 0.54
CA TRP A 400 -22.87 -4.95 1.37
C TRP A 400 -22.96 -6.19 2.29
N ALA A 401 -24.15 -6.52 2.80
CA ALA A 401 -24.33 -7.70 3.63
C ALA A 401 -24.20 -8.98 2.77
N ARG A 402 -24.77 -8.98 1.56
CA ARG A 402 -24.60 -10.07 0.59
C ARG A 402 -23.13 -10.30 0.25
N GLU A 403 -22.36 -9.23 0.08
CA GLU A 403 -20.91 -9.29 -0.15
C GLU A 403 -20.21 -10.04 0.99
N VAL A 404 -20.45 -9.61 2.24
CA VAL A 404 -19.79 -10.18 3.43
C VAL A 404 -20.16 -11.65 3.63
N PHE A 405 -21.42 -12.02 3.41
CA PHE A 405 -21.86 -13.41 3.47
C PHE A 405 -21.19 -14.26 2.38
N ALA A 406 -21.10 -13.75 1.15
CA ALA A 406 -20.43 -14.45 0.06
C ALA A 406 -18.93 -14.64 0.32
N GLU A 407 -18.24 -13.62 0.84
CA GLU A 407 -16.84 -13.76 1.29
C GLU A 407 -16.70 -14.85 2.34
N ALA A 408 -17.60 -14.87 3.33
CA ALA A 408 -17.57 -15.87 4.40
C ALA A 408 -17.80 -17.29 3.87
N LEU A 409 -18.80 -17.48 3.01
CA LEU A 409 -19.08 -18.77 2.38
C LEU A 409 -17.92 -19.27 1.53
N ALA A 410 -17.28 -18.38 0.76
CA ALA A 410 -16.08 -18.71 -0.02
C ALA A 410 -14.91 -19.14 0.86
N ALA A 411 -14.68 -18.45 1.99
CA ALA A 411 -13.60 -18.75 2.92
C ALA A 411 -13.82 -20.05 3.71
N ILE A 412 -15.07 -20.35 4.09
CA ILE A 412 -15.44 -21.62 4.74
C ILE A 412 -15.33 -22.77 3.73
N GLY A 413 -15.69 -22.52 2.47
CA GLY A 413 -15.68 -23.50 1.40
C GLY A 413 -16.98 -24.31 1.37
N LEU A 414 -17.69 -24.24 0.24
CA LEU A 414 -18.90 -25.01 0.00
C LEU A 414 -18.54 -26.47 -0.33
N ARG A 415 -19.39 -27.42 0.09
CA ARG A 415 -19.15 -28.86 -0.07
C ARG A 415 -20.19 -29.59 -0.92
N SER A 416 -21.28 -28.92 -1.28
CA SER A 416 -22.41 -29.53 -1.98
C SER A 416 -23.01 -28.54 -2.97
N SER A 417 -23.40 -29.06 -4.13
CA SER A 417 -24.11 -28.32 -5.17
C SER A 417 -25.48 -27.80 -4.71
N VAL A 418 -26.06 -28.36 -3.65
CA VAL A 418 -27.31 -27.87 -3.02
C VAL A 418 -27.16 -26.41 -2.56
N SER A 419 -25.95 -25.98 -2.19
CA SER A 419 -25.67 -24.60 -1.77
C SER A 419 -25.74 -23.58 -2.92
N LEU A 420 -25.82 -24.01 -4.18
CA LEU A 420 -25.94 -23.12 -5.33
C LEU A 420 -27.30 -22.42 -5.37
N ALA A 421 -28.38 -23.06 -4.95
CA ALA A 421 -29.72 -22.48 -5.05
C ALA A 421 -29.87 -21.18 -4.22
N PRO A 422 -29.49 -21.12 -2.92
CA PRO A 422 -29.47 -19.87 -2.17
C PRO A 422 -28.57 -18.79 -2.78
N LEU A 423 -27.40 -19.19 -3.30
CA LEU A 423 -26.45 -18.26 -3.93
C LEU A 423 -26.99 -17.65 -5.23
N ARG A 424 -27.72 -18.42 -6.04
CA ARG A 424 -28.40 -17.90 -7.25
C ARG A 424 -29.46 -16.88 -6.88
N THR A 425 -30.29 -17.17 -5.87
CA THR A 425 -31.31 -16.23 -5.39
C THR A 425 -30.68 -14.91 -4.96
N ALA A 426 -29.59 -14.98 -4.19
CA ALA A 426 -28.85 -13.80 -3.75
C ALA A 426 -28.17 -13.04 -4.90
N PHE A 427 -27.60 -13.77 -5.86
CA PHE A 427 -26.96 -13.20 -7.05
C PHE A 427 -27.95 -12.38 -7.89
N ARG A 428 -29.15 -12.92 -8.13
CA ARG A 428 -30.21 -12.23 -8.88
C ARG A 428 -30.79 -11.02 -8.14
N ALA A 429 -30.77 -11.06 -6.81
CA ALA A 429 -31.19 -9.95 -5.97
C ALA A 429 -30.15 -8.81 -5.92
N ALA A 430 -28.87 -9.11 -6.13
CA ALA A 430 -27.78 -8.13 -6.08
C ALA A 430 -27.87 -7.09 -7.21
N ARG A 431 -27.42 -5.87 -6.93
CA ARG A 431 -27.35 -4.77 -7.91
C ARG A 431 -25.94 -4.22 -8.07
N ASN A 432 -25.16 -4.24 -7.00
CA ASN A 432 -23.77 -3.79 -6.99
C ASN A 432 -22.84 -4.84 -7.64
N ARG A 433 -21.96 -4.36 -8.53
CA ARG A 433 -20.89 -5.16 -9.17
C ARG A 433 -20.04 -5.92 -8.14
N GLN A 434 -19.73 -5.31 -7.01
CA GLN A 434 -18.90 -5.94 -5.98
C GLN A 434 -19.60 -7.14 -5.31
N ALA A 435 -20.90 -7.00 -5.00
CA ALA A 435 -21.70 -8.09 -4.47
C ALA A 435 -21.83 -9.25 -5.48
N LEU A 436 -22.10 -8.94 -6.75
CA LEU A 436 -22.12 -9.94 -7.83
C LEU A 436 -20.81 -10.71 -7.92
N SER A 437 -19.67 -9.99 -7.88
CA SER A 437 -18.33 -10.58 -7.92
C SER A 437 -18.08 -11.55 -6.78
N ARG A 438 -18.41 -11.16 -5.54
CA ARG A 438 -18.17 -12.02 -4.37
C ARG A 438 -19.09 -13.24 -4.36
N ILE A 439 -20.36 -13.07 -4.73
CA ILE A 439 -21.32 -14.20 -4.80
C ILE A 439 -20.89 -15.18 -5.89
N ALA A 440 -20.49 -14.70 -7.07
CA ALA A 440 -19.95 -15.55 -8.13
C ALA A 440 -18.64 -16.25 -7.71
N GLY A 441 -17.77 -15.56 -6.97
CA GLY A 441 -16.58 -16.16 -6.35
C GLY A 441 -16.92 -17.24 -5.32
N ALA A 442 -17.97 -17.05 -4.52
CA ALA A 442 -18.45 -18.05 -3.58
C ALA A 442 -18.99 -19.29 -4.29
N MET A 443 -19.79 -19.12 -5.34
CA MET A 443 -20.21 -20.24 -6.21
C MET A 443 -19.00 -20.98 -6.78
N ALA A 444 -17.97 -20.24 -7.22
CA ALA A 444 -16.76 -20.83 -7.79
C ALA A 444 -15.94 -21.68 -6.79
N SER A 445 -16.14 -21.51 -5.49
CA SER A 445 -15.51 -22.37 -4.47
C SER A 445 -15.93 -23.85 -4.56
N LEU A 446 -17.05 -24.16 -5.24
CA LEU A 446 -17.49 -25.53 -5.52
C LEU A 446 -16.73 -26.21 -6.68
N GLY A 447 -15.88 -25.49 -7.41
CA GLY A 447 -15.16 -26.05 -8.55
C GLY A 447 -16.08 -26.29 -9.75
N SER A 448 -15.81 -27.36 -10.51
CA SER A 448 -16.49 -27.69 -11.78
C SER A 448 -18.00 -27.77 -11.68
N ASP A 449 -18.54 -28.13 -10.51
CA ASP A 449 -19.97 -28.29 -10.29
C ASP A 449 -20.74 -26.97 -10.44
N ALA A 450 -20.07 -25.83 -10.24
CA ALA A 450 -20.68 -24.51 -10.40
C ALA A 450 -20.72 -24.04 -11.87
N VAL A 451 -19.91 -24.60 -12.76
CA VAL A 451 -19.75 -24.11 -14.15
C VAL A 451 -21.08 -24.11 -14.89
N GLY A 452 -21.85 -25.20 -14.80
CA GLY A 452 -23.16 -25.29 -15.47
C GLY A 452 -24.13 -24.21 -14.99
N THR A 453 -24.22 -23.99 -13.68
CA THR A 453 -25.07 -22.95 -13.11
C THR A 453 -24.61 -21.53 -13.48
N LEU A 454 -23.30 -21.28 -13.54
CA LEU A 454 -22.77 -19.98 -13.94
C LEU A 454 -23.05 -19.68 -15.43
N ILE A 455 -23.05 -20.71 -16.30
CA ILE A 455 -23.45 -20.57 -17.70
C ILE A 455 -24.94 -20.23 -17.81
N GLU A 456 -25.82 -20.93 -17.08
CA GLU A 456 -27.25 -20.63 -17.06
C GLU A 456 -27.54 -19.17 -16.65
N GLU A 457 -26.87 -18.68 -15.60
CA GLU A 457 -27.03 -17.28 -15.16
C GLU A 457 -26.45 -16.27 -16.16
N PHE A 458 -25.39 -16.65 -16.88
CA PHE A 458 -24.79 -15.80 -17.91
C PHE A 458 -25.74 -15.63 -19.10
N GLU A 459 -26.39 -16.71 -19.53
CA GLU A 459 -27.35 -16.70 -20.63
C GLU A 459 -28.65 -15.99 -20.24
N ALA A 460 -29.13 -16.22 -19.01
CA ALA A 460 -30.33 -15.59 -18.49
C ALA A 460 -30.17 -14.08 -18.22
N ALA A 461 -28.94 -13.58 -18.13
CA ALA A 461 -28.67 -12.17 -17.89
C ALA A 461 -29.08 -11.33 -19.12
N ASP A 462 -30.12 -10.51 -18.96
CA ASP A 462 -30.64 -9.59 -19.99
C ASP A 462 -30.94 -8.20 -19.39
N GLY A 463 -31.12 -7.20 -20.25
CA GLY A 463 -31.45 -5.82 -19.89
C GLY A 463 -30.25 -4.95 -19.47
N ALA A 464 -30.53 -3.77 -18.90
CA ALA A 464 -29.52 -2.74 -18.62
C ALA A 464 -28.43 -3.16 -17.61
N ASN A 465 -28.72 -4.09 -16.70
CA ASN A 465 -27.74 -4.66 -15.77
C ASN A 465 -27.11 -5.98 -16.28
N GLY A 466 -27.61 -6.51 -17.39
CA GLY A 466 -27.17 -7.79 -17.97
C GLY A 466 -25.70 -7.75 -18.38
N THR A 467 -25.21 -6.63 -18.89
CA THR A 467 -23.81 -6.50 -19.30
C THR A 467 -22.84 -6.55 -18.10
N ILE A 468 -23.19 -5.93 -16.98
CA ILE A 468 -22.39 -5.97 -15.74
C ILE A 468 -22.34 -7.41 -15.22
N VAL A 469 -23.49 -8.08 -15.18
CA VAL A 469 -23.61 -9.48 -14.75
C VAL A 469 -22.79 -10.40 -15.66
N ARG A 470 -22.94 -10.29 -16.98
CA ARG A 470 -22.18 -11.08 -17.97
C ARG A 470 -20.68 -10.85 -17.84
N THR A 471 -20.24 -9.62 -17.62
CA THR A 471 -18.82 -9.28 -17.47
C THR A 471 -18.22 -9.99 -16.25
N GLU A 472 -18.94 -9.96 -15.12
CA GLU A 472 -18.45 -10.59 -13.90
C GLU A 472 -18.50 -12.13 -13.97
N LEU A 473 -19.54 -12.69 -14.59
CA LEU A 473 -19.64 -14.13 -14.84
C LEU A 473 -18.58 -14.63 -15.84
N ALA A 474 -18.25 -13.85 -16.87
CA ALA A 474 -17.15 -14.18 -17.79
C ALA A 474 -15.82 -14.26 -17.05
N LYS A 475 -15.56 -13.30 -16.16
CA LYS A 475 -14.35 -13.28 -15.32
C LYS A 475 -14.27 -14.49 -14.39
N THR A 476 -15.37 -14.89 -13.75
CA THR A 476 -15.39 -16.08 -12.89
C THR A 476 -15.26 -17.37 -13.69
N LEU A 477 -15.96 -17.51 -14.82
CA LEU A 477 -15.80 -18.65 -15.74
C LEU A 477 -14.35 -18.80 -16.22
N GLY A 478 -13.68 -17.69 -16.56
CA GLY A 478 -12.27 -17.68 -16.92
C GLY A 478 -11.32 -18.13 -15.81
N ALA A 479 -11.69 -17.97 -14.53
CA ALA A 479 -10.87 -18.41 -13.40
C ALA A 479 -10.81 -19.94 -13.25
N PHE A 480 -11.78 -20.68 -13.78
CA PHE A 480 -11.75 -22.15 -13.82
C PHE A 480 -10.78 -22.72 -14.85
N GLY A 481 -10.31 -21.89 -15.80
CA GLY A 481 -9.43 -22.34 -16.87
C GLY A 481 -10.06 -23.47 -17.69
N PRO A 482 -9.32 -24.54 -18.04
CA PRO A 482 -9.81 -25.62 -18.91
C PRO A 482 -11.06 -26.35 -18.41
N ALA A 483 -11.35 -26.29 -17.10
CA ALA A 483 -12.55 -26.90 -16.53
C ALA A 483 -13.86 -26.23 -17.00
N ALA A 484 -13.80 -24.99 -17.50
CA ALA A 484 -14.93 -24.26 -18.07
C ALA A 484 -15.00 -24.36 -19.61
N ALA A 485 -14.51 -25.46 -20.20
CA ALA A 485 -14.57 -25.68 -21.65
C ALA A 485 -15.99 -25.60 -22.24
N SER A 486 -17.02 -25.97 -21.46
CA SER A 486 -18.43 -25.84 -21.87
C SER A 486 -18.90 -24.39 -22.04
N ALA A 487 -18.20 -23.42 -21.46
CA ALA A 487 -18.56 -22.00 -21.57
C ALA A 487 -18.02 -21.33 -22.85
N VAL A 488 -17.20 -22.01 -23.64
CA VAL A 488 -16.49 -21.41 -24.79
C VAL A 488 -17.46 -20.83 -25.83
N GLU A 489 -18.50 -21.58 -26.21
CA GLU A 489 -19.46 -21.15 -27.23
C GLU A 489 -20.31 -19.97 -26.75
N CYS A 490 -20.76 -20.02 -25.49
CA CYS A 490 -21.58 -18.97 -24.89
C CYS A 490 -20.79 -17.65 -24.74
N LEU A 491 -19.56 -17.71 -24.24
CA LEU A 491 -18.67 -16.55 -24.11
C LEU A 491 -18.32 -15.96 -25.48
N ALA A 492 -18.07 -16.82 -26.48
CA ALA A 492 -17.77 -16.37 -27.83
C ALA A 492 -18.94 -15.66 -28.50
N THR A 493 -20.14 -16.21 -28.37
CA THR A 493 -21.37 -15.62 -28.92
C THR A 493 -21.66 -14.28 -28.26
N ALA A 494 -21.50 -14.19 -26.94
CA ALA A 494 -21.69 -12.95 -26.22
C ALA A 494 -20.67 -11.88 -26.62
N ALA A 495 -19.39 -12.26 -26.76
CA ALA A 495 -18.35 -11.32 -27.18
C ALA A 495 -18.54 -10.85 -28.64
N GLY A 496 -19.04 -11.70 -29.53
CA GLY A 496 -19.32 -11.33 -30.92
C GLY A 496 -20.50 -10.37 -31.09
N ASN A 497 -21.51 -10.47 -30.21
CA ASN A 497 -22.72 -9.65 -30.29
C ASN A 497 -22.69 -8.40 -29.38
N ALA A 498 -21.73 -8.31 -28.47
CA ALA A 498 -21.67 -7.22 -27.50
C ALA A 498 -21.13 -5.93 -28.10
N SER A 499 -21.77 -4.80 -27.75
CA SER A 499 -21.27 -3.46 -28.05
C SER A 499 -20.42 -2.87 -26.91
N ASP A 500 -20.41 -3.50 -25.74
CA ASP A 500 -19.65 -3.07 -24.56
C ASP A 500 -18.24 -3.67 -24.57
N GLY A 501 -17.23 -2.79 -24.65
CA GLY A 501 -15.82 -3.19 -24.67
C GLY A 501 -15.38 -3.96 -23.41
N ALA A 502 -15.95 -3.68 -22.24
CA ALA A 502 -15.56 -4.35 -21.00
C ALA A 502 -15.93 -5.84 -21.03
N LEU A 503 -17.12 -6.17 -21.54
CA LEU A 503 -17.57 -7.55 -21.69
C LEU A 503 -16.72 -8.30 -22.72
N VAL A 504 -16.43 -7.67 -23.88
CA VAL A 504 -15.63 -8.29 -24.94
C VAL A 504 -14.20 -8.58 -24.44
N GLN A 505 -13.60 -7.65 -23.69
CA GLN A 505 -12.26 -7.81 -23.14
C GLN A 505 -12.19 -8.94 -22.09
N GLU A 506 -13.12 -8.96 -21.13
CA GLU A 506 -13.15 -10.01 -20.11
C GLU A 506 -13.48 -11.38 -20.71
N ALA A 507 -14.38 -11.46 -21.69
CA ALA A 507 -14.68 -12.69 -22.42
C ALA A 507 -13.45 -13.20 -23.20
N ALA A 508 -12.69 -12.31 -23.85
CA ALA A 508 -11.45 -12.69 -24.54
C ALA A 508 -10.40 -13.26 -23.56
N GLU A 509 -10.21 -12.61 -22.41
CA GLU A 509 -9.27 -13.07 -21.38
C GLU A 509 -9.73 -14.37 -20.72
N ALA A 510 -11.04 -14.54 -20.52
CA ALA A 510 -11.64 -15.78 -20.02
C ALA A 510 -11.41 -16.95 -20.99
N LEU A 511 -11.75 -16.78 -22.27
CA LEU A 511 -11.55 -17.79 -23.30
C LEU A 511 -10.08 -18.20 -23.43
N ARG A 512 -9.15 -17.24 -23.29
CA ARG A 512 -7.71 -17.50 -23.31
C ARG A 512 -7.28 -18.39 -22.15
N LYS A 513 -7.81 -18.16 -20.94
CA LYS A 513 -7.54 -19.01 -19.76
C LYS A 513 -8.18 -20.39 -19.87
N ILE A 514 -9.34 -20.47 -20.51
CA ILE A 514 -10.05 -21.74 -20.78
C ILE A 514 -9.28 -22.59 -21.82
N GLY A 515 -8.53 -21.95 -22.72
CA GLY A 515 -7.84 -22.64 -23.80
C GLY A 515 -8.73 -22.86 -25.03
N ALA A 516 -9.59 -21.88 -25.33
CA ALA A 516 -10.40 -21.90 -26.53
C ALA A 516 -9.54 -21.98 -27.81
N PRO A 517 -10.07 -22.48 -28.94
CA PRO A 517 -9.33 -22.59 -30.19
C PRO A 517 -8.71 -21.25 -30.60
N ASP A 518 -7.43 -21.28 -31.02
CA ASP A 518 -6.65 -20.07 -31.32
C ASP A 518 -7.34 -19.16 -32.35
N ALA A 519 -8.00 -19.73 -33.38
CA ALA A 519 -8.74 -18.97 -34.40
C ALA A 519 -9.95 -18.19 -33.84
N LEU A 520 -10.65 -18.78 -32.86
CA LEU A 520 -11.76 -18.14 -32.17
C LEU A 520 -11.26 -17.02 -31.26
N LEU A 521 -10.17 -17.27 -30.53
CA LEU A 521 -9.50 -16.27 -29.70
C LEU A 521 -9.06 -15.07 -30.52
N ALA A 522 -8.42 -15.30 -31.67
CA ALA A 522 -7.96 -14.22 -32.53
C ALA A 522 -9.13 -13.37 -33.06
N THR A 523 -10.28 -13.99 -33.38
CA THR A 523 -11.49 -13.30 -33.82
C THR A 523 -12.05 -12.38 -32.73
N ILE A 524 -12.15 -12.89 -31.49
CA ILE A 524 -12.72 -12.14 -30.37
C ILE A 524 -11.77 -11.06 -29.86
N GLN A 525 -10.46 -11.34 -29.82
CA GLN A 525 -9.45 -10.33 -29.51
C GLN A 525 -9.48 -9.19 -30.53
N THR A 526 -9.72 -9.49 -31.80
CA THR A 526 -9.91 -8.46 -32.83
C THR A 526 -11.15 -7.60 -32.58
N ALA A 527 -12.27 -8.22 -32.21
CA ALA A 527 -13.46 -7.47 -31.82
C ALA A 527 -13.19 -6.55 -30.61
N ALA A 528 -12.45 -7.03 -29.60
CA ALA A 528 -12.08 -6.23 -28.43
C ALA A 528 -11.31 -4.95 -28.81
N LEU A 529 -10.41 -5.05 -29.79
CA LEU A 529 -9.61 -3.91 -30.27
C LEU A 529 -10.46 -2.78 -30.88
N LYS A 530 -11.66 -3.07 -31.39
CA LYS A 530 -12.56 -2.05 -31.98
C LYS A 530 -13.23 -1.16 -30.93
N HIS A 531 -13.41 -1.66 -29.71
CA HIS A 531 -14.15 -0.97 -28.65
C HIS A 531 -13.25 -0.12 -27.72
N GLU A 532 -11.92 -0.27 -27.77
CA GLU A 532 -10.99 0.54 -26.96
C GLU A 532 -10.62 1.87 -27.67
N ARG A 533 -10.92 3.02 -27.04
CA ARG A 533 -10.54 4.37 -27.52
C ARG A 533 -9.57 5.15 -26.62
N GLY A 534 -8.89 4.51 -25.65
CA GLY A 534 -8.09 5.26 -24.66
C GLY A 534 -6.92 4.55 -23.98
N SER A 535 -5.71 4.94 -24.39
CA SER A 535 -4.40 5.04 -23.70
C SER A 535 -3.75 3.90 -22.88
N TYR A 536 -4.37 2.76 -22.58
CA TYR A 536 -3.62 1.53 -22.22
C TYR A 536 -4.37 0.25 -22.62
N SER A 537 -3.61 -0.68 -23.25
CA SER A 537 -3.86 -2.11 -23.55
C SER A 537 -4.08 -2.59 -25.00
N THR A 538 -4.30 -1.73 -26.01
CA THR A 538 -4.34 -2.19 -27.42
C THR A 538 -3.08 -2.98 -27.79
N ILE A 539 -1.91 -2.47 -27.40
CA ILE A 539 -0.62 -3.14 -27.62
C ILE A 539 -0.47 -4.42 -26.78
N ASP A 540 -1.11 -4.52 -25.61
CA ASP A 540 -1.02 -5.69 -24.74
C ASP A 540 -1.91 -6.82 -25.25
N ILE A 541 -3.10 -6.50 -25.77
CA ILE A 541 -3.96 -7.44 -26.48
C ILE A 541 -3.21 -7.94 -27.73
N LEU A 542 -2.66 -7.04 -28.53
CA LEU A 542 -1.89 -7.38 -29.73
C LEU A 542 -0.69 -8.28 -29.44
N LYS A 543 0.06 -8.02 -28.35
CA LYS A 543 1.19 -8.88 -27.92
C LYS A 543 0.75 -10.28 -27.49
N LYS A 544 -0.48 -10.43 -26.99
CA LYS A 544 -1.04 -11.73 -26.58
C LYS A 544 -1.58 -12.53 -27.78
N MET A 545 -1.83 -11.91 -28.93
CA MET A 545 -2.26 -12.60 -30.15
C MET A 545 -1.11 -13.44 -30.71
N ARG A 546 -1.39 -14.70 -31.07
CA ARG A 546 -0.40 -15.60 -31.67
C ARG A 546 -0.24 -15.32 -33.18
N PRO A 547 0.99 -15.06 -33.67
CA PRO A 547 1.24 -14.94 -35.10
C PRO A 547 0.93 -16.25 -35.85
N GLY A 548 0.38 -16.14 -37.07
CA GLY A 548 0.10 -17.30 -37.95
C GLY A 548 -1.27 -17.94 -37.75
N VAL A 549 -2.03 -17.51 -36.74
CA VAL A 549 -3.41 -17.95 -36.53
C VAL A 549 -4.33 -17.15 -37.44
N VAL A 550 -5.12 -17.84 -38.26
CA VAL A 550 -6.06 -17.22 -39.20
C VAL A 550 -7.43 -17.06 -38.51
N PRO A 551 -7.90 -15.83 -38.24
CA PRO A 551 -9.23 -15.59 -37.67
C PRO A 551 -10.31 -15.59 -38.77
N THR A 552 -11.54 -15.21 -38.45
CA THR A 552 -12.60 -15.06 -39.47
C THR A 552 -12.24 -13.99 -40.51
N ALA A 553 -12.77 -14.11 -41.73
CA ALA A 553 -12.54 -13.14 -42.79
C ALA A 553 -12.95 -11.71 -42.39
N GLU A 554 -13.99 -11.58 -41.57
CA GLU A 554 -14.43 -10.30 -41.00
C GLU A 554 -13.40 -9.72 -40.03
N ALA A 555 -12.84 -10.54 -39.13
CA ALA A 555 -11.76 -10.12 -38.24
C ALA A 555 -10.49 -9.71 -39.01
N ILE A 556 -10.17 -10.36 -40.13
CA ILE A 556 -9.05 -9.92 -40.99
C ILE A 556 -9.33 -8.51 -41.54
N ARG A 557 -10.54 -8.24 -42.03
CA ARG A 557 -10.93 -6.90 -42.49
C ARG A 557 -10.89 -5.88 -41.37
N ASP A 558 -11.34 -6.24 -40.17
CA ASP A 558 -11.29 -5.39 -38.99
C ASP A 558 -9.85 -5.05 -38.59
N LEU A 559 -8.92 -6.02 -38.61
CA LEU A 559 -7.50 -5.78 -38.39
C LEU A 559 -6.91 -4.86 -39.45
N VAL A 560 -7.30 -5.01 -40.72
CA VAL A 560 -6.87 -4.10 -41.80
C VAL A 560 -7.43 -2.69 -41.58
N ALA A 561 -8.68 -2.55 -41.14
CA ALA A 561 -9.24 -1.24 -40.78
C ALA A 561 -8.48 -0.60 -39.61
N LEU A 562 -8.15 -1.38 -38.57
CA LEU A 562 -7.32 -0.91 -37.44
C LEU A 562 -5.89 -0.55 -37.88
N LEU A 563 -5.32 -1.29 -38.84
CA LEU A 563 -4.03 -0.97 -39.43
C LEU A 563 -4.04 0.40 -40.11
N VAL A 564 -5.11 0.69 -40.86
CA VAL A 564 -5.31 1.98 -41.52
C VAL A 564 -5.44 3.11 -40.50
N VAL A 565 -6.16 2.89 -39.40
CA VAL A 565 -6.35 3.88 -38.34
C VAL A 565 -5.06 4.17 -37.56
N HIS A 566 -4.30 3.13 -37.20
CA HIS A 566 -3.08 3.29 -36.40
C HIS A 566 -1.83 3.62 -37.22
N GLY A 567 -1.84 3.34 -38.53
CA GLY A 567 -0.72 3.63 -39.42
C GLY A 567 0.62 3.10 -38.91
N MET A 568 1.62 3.98 -38.80
CA MET A 568 3.01 3.62 -38.43
C MET A 568 3.26 3.51 -36.91
N ASP A 569 2.23 3.68 -36.08
CA ASP A 569 2.34 3.57 -34.63
C ASP A 569 2.81 2.15 -34.21
N PRO A 570 3.33 1.98 -32.97
CA PRO A 570 3.71 0.65 -32.46
C PRO A 570 2.61 -0.40 -32.63
N SER A 571 1.34 -0.02 -32.44
CA SER A 571 0.18 -0.90 -32.66
C SER A 571 0.02 -1.29 -34.12
N GLY A 572 0.10 -0.31 -35.05
CA GLY A 572 -0.01 -0.57 -36.49
C GLY A 572 1.10 -1.48 -37.01
N ARG A 573 2.35 -1.28 -36.57
CA ARG A 573 3.46 -2.18 -36.93
C ARG A 573 3.24 -3.62 -36.42
N HIS A 574 2.68 -3.77 -35.23
CA HIS A 574 2.37 -5.09 -34.69
C HIS A 574 1.22 -5.76 -35.46
N ILE A 575 0.18 -5.01 -35.83
CA ILE A 575 -0.93 -5.48 -36.68
C ILE A 575 -0.40 -5.92 -38.06
N ALA A 576 0.48 -5.14 -38.69
CA ALA A 576 1.14 -5.52 -39.94
C ALA A 576 1.89 -6.86 -39.80
N GLY A 577 2.56 -7.06 -38.66
CA GLY A 577 3.22 -8.33 -38.32
C GLY A 577 2.28 -9.51 -38.19
N LEU A 578 1.15 -9.32 -37.51
CA LEU A 578 0.12 -10.34 -37.37
C LEU A 578 -0.49 -10.73 -38.72
N LEU A 579 -0.88 -9.74 -39.54
CA LEU A 579 -1.42 -9.97 -40.88
C LEU A 579 -0.39 -10.61 -41.82
N GLY A 580 0.87 -10.20 -41.73
CA GLY A 580 1.99 -10.82 -42.43
C GLY A 580 2.10 -12.32 -42.14
N ALA A 581 2.05 -12.68 -40.85
CA ALA A 581 2.14 -14.06 -40.41
C ALA A 581 0.90 -14.91 -40.81
N MET A 582 -0.29 -14.31 -40.96
CA MET A 582 -1.52 -15.00 -41.41
C MET A 582 -1.42 -15.45 -42.88
N GLY A 583 -0.64 -14.75 -43.71
CA GLY A 583 -0.35 -15.15 -45.08
C GLY A 583 -1.46 -14.83 -46.09
N ALA A 584 -1.71 -15.75 -47.02
CA ALA A 584 -2.61 -15.56 -48.18
C ALA A 584 -4.03 -15.01 -47.85
N PRO A 585 -4.69 -15.38 -46.73
CA PRO A 585 -6.01 -14.85 -46.39
C PRO A 585 -6.07 -13.32 -46.20
N ALA A 586 -4.95 -12.67 -45.86
CA ALA A 586 -4.88 -11.23 -45.65
C ALA A 586 -4.61 -10.43 -46.94
N VAL A 587 -4.26 -11.09 -48.06
CA VAL A 587 -3.79 -10.42 -49.29
C VAL A 587 -4.90 -9.57 -49.93
N GLU A 588 -6.09 -10.14 -50.17
CA GLU A 588 -7.18 -9.41 -50.82
C GLU A 588 -7.67 -8.21 -49.98
N PRO A 589 -7.93 -8.35 -48.66
CA PRO A 589 -8.27 -7.20 -47.82
C PRO A 589 -7.21 -6.10 -47.81
N LEU A 590 -5.92 -6.47 -47.77
CA LEU A 590 -4.82 -5.49 -47.79
C LEU A 590 -4.67 -4.79 -49.14
N LEU A 591 -4.86 -5.49 -50.27
CA LEU A 591 -4.85 -4.88 -51.60
C LEU A 591 -6.01 -3.89 -51.77
N SER A 592 -7.20 -4.27 -51.32
CA SER A 592 -8.38 -3.39 -51.31
C SER A 592 -8.14 -2.15 -50.44
N ALA A 593 -7.52 -2.29 -49.27
CA ALA A 593 -7.13 -1.15 -48.43
C ALA A 593 -6.03 -0.28 -49.06
N LEU A 594 -5.06 -0.87 -49.76
CA LEU A 594 -4.00 -0.14 -50.45
C LEU A 594 -4.56 0.72 -51.60
N ALA A 595 -5.58 0.24 -52.31
CA ALA A 595 -6.22 0.99 -53.38
C ALA A 595 -7.00 2.22 -52.87
N GLN A 596 -7.54 2.15 -51.64
CA GLN A 596 -8.31 3.24 -51.03
C GLN A 596 -7.46 4.21 -50.20
N ALA A 597 -6.25 3.81 -49.80
CA ALA A 597 -5.38 4.64 -48.99
C ALA A 597 -4.76 5.78 -49.82
N GLU A 598 -5.09 7.03 -49.49
CA GLU A 598 -4.48 8.23 -50.08
C GLU A 598 -3.19 8.67 -49.36
N GLU A 599 -3.12 8.46 -48.04
CA GLU A 599 -2.01 8.94 -47.22
C GLU A 599 -0.74 8.08 -47.42
N PRO A 600 0.42 8.67 -47.77
CA PRO A 600 1.66 7.91 -48.01
C PRO A 600 2.11 7.06 -46.83
N ARG A 601 1.86 7.51 -45.59
CA ARG A 601 2.24 6.76 -44.37
C ARG A 601 1.45 5.47 -44.22
N THR A 602 0.15 5.52 -44.48
CA THR A 602 -0.77 4.37 -44.41
C THR A 602 -0.47 3.37 -45.52
N ARG A 603 -0.26 3.85 -46.75
CA ARG A 603 0.12 3.01 -47.91
C ARG A 603 1.39 2.20 -47.62
N ARG A 604 2.40 2.82 -47.02
CA ARG A 604 3.65 2.16 -46.63
C ARG A 604 3.46 1.02 -45.64
N VAL A 605 2.60 1.20 -44.64
CA VAL A 605 2.32 0.16 -43.63
C VAL A 605 1.62 -1.04 -44.25
N ILE A 606 0.68 -0.78 -45.16
CA ILE A 606 -0.04 -1.83 -45.90
C ILE A 606 0.93 -2.58 -46.81
N VAL A 607 1.80 -1.89 -47.54
CA VAL A 607 2.87 -2.50 -48.35
C VAL A 607 3.83 -3.31 -47.47
N ASN A 608 4.14 -2.84 -46.27
CA ASN A 608 4.96 -3.58 -45.32
C ASN A 608 4.29 -4.90 -44.90
N ALA A 609 3.01 -4.86 -44.55
CA ALA A 609 2.25 -6.06 -44.20
C ALA A 609 2.22 -7.06 -45.37
N LEU A 610 1.96 -6.59 -46.60
CA LEU A 610 2.00 -7.39 -47.83
C LEU A 610 3.41 -7.97 -48.07
N GLY A 611 4.46 -7.19 -47.86
CA GLY A 611 5.84 -7.63 -47.95
C GLY A 611 6.20 -8.72 -46.93
N GLN A 612 5.60 -8.70 -45.74
CA GLN A 612 5.76 -9.76 -44.75
C GLN A 612 5.05 -11.06 -45.14
N ILE A 613 3.96 -11.00 -45.93
CA ILE A 613 3.31 -12.19 -46.52
C ILE A 613 4.21 -12.83 -47.59
N GLY A 614 4.88 -12.00 -48.40
CA GLY A 614 5.85 -12.45 -49.40
C GLY A 614 5.21 -12.82 -50.75
N PRO A 615 5.67 -13.89 -51.44
CA PRO A 615 5.26 -14.22 -52.82
C PRO A 615 3.75 -14.32 -53.10
N PRO A 616 2.88 -14.78 -52.16
CA PRO A 616 1.44 -14.77 -52.36
C PRO A 616 0.84 -13.36 -52.59
N ALA A 617 1.54 -12.31 -52.15
CA ALA A 617 1.14 -10.92 -52.32
C ALA A 617 1.78 -10.23 -53.54
N ALA A 618 2.33 -10.98 -54.50
CA ALA A 618 3.04 -10.42 -55.67
C ALA A 618 2.21 -9.42 -56.50
N ALA A 619 0.87 -9.46 -56.43
CA ALA A 619 0.00 -8.47 -57.06
C ALA A 619 0.21 -7.03 -56.52
N ALA A 620 0.86 -6.87 -55.36
CA ALA A 620 1.20 -5.57 -54.78
C ALA A 620 2.53 -4.98 -55.31
N LEU A 621 3.26 -5.70 -56.18
CA LEU A 621 4.62 -5.33 -56.58
C LEU A 621 4.68 -3.99 -57.30
N ASP A 622 3.76 -3.74 -58.24
CA ASP A 622 3.66 -2.49 -58.99
C ASP A 622 3.43 -1.30 -58.04
N ALA A 623 2.50 -1.46 -57.10
CA ALA A 623 2.22 -0.45 -56.09
C ALA A 623 3.44 -0.21 -55.18
N ALA A 624 4.13 -1.27 -54.74
CA ALA A 624 5.32 -1.15 -53.90
C ALA A 624 6.49 -0.43 -54.63
N VAL A 625 6.67 -0.66 -55.93
CA VAL A 625 7.68 0.04 -56.75
C VAL A 625 7.31 1.51 -56.94
N GLN A 626 6.02 1.83 -57.12
CA GLN A 626 5.57 3.22 -57.18
C GLN A 626 5.77 3.95 -55.84
N GLU A 627 5.44 3.32 -54.71
CA GLU A 627 5.71 3.88 -53.38
C GLU A 627 7.21 4.11 -53.13
N LEU A 628 8.05 3.17 -53.60
CA LEU A 628 9.49 3.29 -53.51
C LEU A 628 10.02 4.49 -54.31
N ALA A 629 9.45 4.74 -55.50
CA ALA A 629 9.77 5.90 -56.32
C ALA A 629 9.31 7.22 -55.72
N ALA A 630 8.17 7.21 -55.04
CA ALA A 630 7.59 8.38 -54.38
C ALA A 630 8.27 8.73 -53.03
N ALA A 631 8.97 7.77 -52.41
CA ALA A 631 9.63 7.97 -51.13
C ALA A 631 10.69 9.09 -51.20
N GLN A 632 10.61 10.04 -50.25
CA GLN A 632 11.51 11.21 -50.20
C GLN A 632 12.80 10.92 -49.43
N ASP A 633 12.74 10.11 -48.38
CA ASP A 633 13.87 9.81 -47.50
C ASP A 633 14.42 8.39 -47.70
N ASP A 634 15.72 8.23 -47.47
CA ASP A 634 16.43 6.97 -47.70
C ASP A 634 16.06 5.87 -46.69
N SER A 635 15.57 6.21 -45.49
CA SER A 635 15.12 5.22 -44.50
C SER A 635 13.85 4.50 -44.97
N THR A 636 12.92 5.25 -45.56
CA THR A 636 11.71 4.75 -46.19
C THR A 636 12.04 3.91 -47.41
N ARG A 637 12.95 4.38 -48.28
CA ARG A 637 13.40 3.61 -49.44
C ARG A 637 13.99 2.27 -49.02
N LEU A 638 14.80 2.25 -47.96
CA LEU A 638 15.44 1.03 -47.48
C LEU A 638 14.43 -0.05 -47.04
N GLN A 639 13.35 0.35 -46.37
CA GLN A 639 12.27 -0.55 -45.97
C GLN A 639 11.48 -1.05 -47.20
N LEU A 640 11.09 -0.15 -48.10
CA LEU A 640 10.32 -0.50 -49.30
C LEU A 640 11.09 -1.41 -50.26
N VAL A 641 12.42 -1.24 -50.39
CA VAL A 641 13.27 -2.14 -51.18
C VAL A 641 13.25 -3.56 -50.60
N ASP A 642 13.26 -3.69 -49.27
CA ASP A 642 13.13 -5.01 -48.63
C ASP A 642 11.75 -5.63 -48.89
N ASP A 643 10.69 -4.81 -48.83
CA ASP A 643 9.33 -5.28 -49.04
C ASP A 643 9.11 -5.70 -50.51
N VAL A 644 9.59 -4.92 -51.49
CA VAL A 644 9.62 -5.29 -52.93
C VAL A 644 10.36 -6.62 -53.12
N ARG A 645 11.50 -6.80 -52.47
CA ARG A 645 12.28 -8.04 -52.56
C ARG A 645 11.53 -9.25 -52.00
N ARG A 646 10.74 -9.08 -50.93
CA ARG A 646 9.96 -10.16 -50.32
C ARG A 646 8.72 -10.52 -51.15
N LEU A 647 8.07 -9.53 -51.76
CA LEU A 647 6.89 -9.71 -52.60
C LEU A 647 7.17 -10.53 -53.86
N GLY A 648 8.37 -10.42 -54.42
CA GLY A 648 8.74 -11.20 -55.58
C GLY A 648 9.82 -10.55 -56.43
N LYS A 649 9.93 -11.00 -57.68
CA LYS A 649 10.90 -10.47 -58.63
C LYS A 649 10.24 -9.39 -59.48
N PRO A 650 10.79 -8.16 -59.52
CA PRO A 650 10.31 -7.12 -60.43
C PRO A 650 10.51 -7.56 -61.89
N GLY A 651 9.48 -7.39 -62.70
CA GLY A 651 9.55 -7.60 -64.13
C GLY A 651 10.17 -6.41 -64.89
N PRO A 652 10.32 -6.53 -66.22
CA PRO A 652 10.95 -5.51 -67.06
C PRO A 652 10.33 -4.12 -66.93
N GLU A 653 9.02 -4.06 -66.75
CA GLU A 653 8.22 -2.84 -66.56
C GLU A 653 8.65 -2.03 -65.32
N HIS A 654 9.30 -2.65 -64.34
CA HIS A 654 9.74 -2.01 -63.11
C HIS A 654 11.18 -1.46 -63.18
N LEU A 655 11.98 -1.90 -64.15
CA LEU A 655 13.43 -1.64 -64.17
C LEU A 655 13.76 -0.15 -64.32
N GLU A 656 13.03 0.56 -65.18
CA GLU A 656 13.25 1.99 -65.41
C GLU A 656 13.00 2.80 -64.13
N THR A 657 11.90 2.51 -63.44
CA THR A 657 11.55 3.14 -62.16
C THR A 657 12.59 2.84 -61.08
N LEU A 658 13.06 1.59 -60.98
CA LEU A 658 14.08 1.19 -59.99
C LEU A 658 15.45 1.86 -60.25
N ILE A 659 15.84 2.03 -61.51
CA ILE A 659 17.07 2.74 -61.90
C ILE A 659 16.96 4.23 -61.52
N GLU A 660 15.79 4.83 -61.71
CA GLU A 660 15.55 6.22 -61.31
C GLU A 660 15.66 6.41 -59.79
N VAL A 661 15.17 5.45 -58.99
CA VAL A 661 15.35 5.46 -57.53
C VAL A 661 16.83 5.38 -57.14
N MET A 662 17.63 4.55 -57.82
CA MET A 662 19.08 4.47 -57.58
C MET A 662 19.77 5.80 -57.86
N ARG A 663 19.39 6.52 -58.92
CA ARG A 663 19.97 7.82 -59.27
C ARG A 663 19.66 8.91 -58.25
N ARG A 664 18.51 8.82 -57.58
CA ARG A 664 18.03 9.83 -56.60
C ARG A 664 18.53 9.60 -55.18
N SER A 665 18.91 8.37 -54.83
CA SER A 665 19.44 8.05 -53.50
C SER A 665 20.95 8.16 -53.49
N ALA A 666 21.54 8.79 -52.47
CA ALA A 666 23.00 8.78 -52.25
C ALA A 666 23.41 7.75 -51.18
N PHE A 667 22.45 6.99 -50.64
CA PHE A 667 22.65 6.10 -49.49
C PHE A 667 23.03 4.68 -49.92
N VAL A 668 24.28 4.31 -49.62
CA VAL A 668 24.90 3.05 -50.03
C VAL A 668 24.07 1.80 -49.70
N PRO A 669 23.40 1.68 -48.53
CA PRO A 669 22.55 0.53 -48.23
C PRO A 669 21.34 0.36 -49.16
N VAL A 670 20.74 1.46 -49.65
CA VAL A 670 19.65 1.42 -50.63
C VAL A 670 20.18 0.89 -51.96
N TRP A 671 21.35 1.36 -52.40
CA TRP A 671 22.02 0.89 -53.62
C TRP A 671 22.33 -0.60 -53.55
N TRP A 672 22.90 -1.06 -52.44
CA TRP A 672 23.25 -2.46 -52.24
C TRP A 672 22.02 -3.38 -52.34
N ARG A 673 20.93 -3.03 -51.65
CA ARG A 673 19.70 -3.84 -51.67
C ARG A 673 18.97 -3.80 -53.00
N LEU A 674 18.94 -2.64 -53.67
CA LEU A 674 18.39 -2.53 -55.03
C LEU A 674 19.22 -3.34 -56.03
N GLY A 675 20.55 -3.33 -55.89
CA GLY A 675 21.44 -4.19 -56.67
C GLY A 675 21.09 -5.67 -56.53
N LEU A 676 20.80 -6.14 -55.31
CA LEU A 676 20.35 -7.51 -55.08
C LEU A 676 19.00 -7.81 -55.75
N VAL A 677 18.06 -6.87 -55.71
CA VAL A 677 16.76 -6.99 -56.39
C VAL A 677 16.95 -7.10 -57.91
N LEU A 678 17.78 -6.24 -58.51
CA LEU A 678 18.04 -6.19 -59.96
C LEU A 678 18.87 -7.39 -60.47
N VAL A 679 19.87 -7.87 -59.72
CA VAL A 679 20.69 -9.02 -60.13
C VAL A 679 19.85 -10.31 -60.22
N THR A 680 18.82 -10.44 -59.37
CA THR A 680 17.94 -11.62 -59.38
C THR A 680 16.89 -11.62 -60.51
N SER A 681 16.62 -10.47 -61.15
CA SER A 681 15.73 -10.35 -62.32
C SER A 681 16.49 -10.51 -63.64
N VAL A 682 17.74 -10.04 -63.72
CA VAL A 682 18.58 -10.05 -64.95
C VAL A 682 19.14 -11.44 -65.30
N SER A 683 19.23 -12.37 -64.34
CA SER A 683 19.84 -13.70 -64.52
C SER A 683 19.13 -14.65 -65.50
N ARG A 684 17.91 -14.33 -66.00
CA ARG A 684 17.27 -15.08 -67.10
C ARG A 684 17.49 -14.49 -68.50
N GLN A 685 17.89 -13.23 -68.63
CA GLN A 685 18.03 -12.58 -69.95
C GLN A 685 19.44 -12.70 -70.55
N TRP A 686 20.47 -12.92 -69.73
CA TRP A 686 21.87 -13.01 -70.22
C TRP A 686 22.30 -14.39 -70.70
N GLY A 687 21.37 -15.31 -70.95
CA GLY A 687 21.65 -16.55 -71.65
C GLY A 687 22.03 -16.37 -73.12
N HIS A 688 21.78 -15.20 -73.75
CA HIS A 688 21.88 -15.04 -75.21
C HIS A 688 22.68 -13.83 -75.73
N SER A 689 23.41 -13.07 -74.91
CA SER A 689 24.27 -12.00 -75.46
C SER A 689 25.48 -11.68 -74.59
N ARG A 690 26.52 -12.52 -74.69
CA ARG A 690 27.88 -12.10 -74.33
C ARG A 690 28.49 -11.29 -75.47
N SER A 691 28.31 -9.97 -75.46
CA SER A 691 29.35 -9.06 -75.95
C SER A 691 29.15 -7.62 -75.45
N CYS A 692 30.14 -7.17 -74.66
CA CYS A 692 30.62 -5.80 -74.62
C CYS A 692 29.75 -4.74 -73.92
N LEU A 693 29.72 -4.79 -72.59
CA LEU A 693 29.70 -3.57 -71.78
C LEU A 693 31.12 -3.34 -71.25
N SER A 694 31.77 -2.32 -71.80
CA SER A 694 32.94 -1.67 -71.24
C SER A 694 32.58 -0.24 -70.86
N ARG A 695 32.96 0.14 -69.64
CA ARG A 695 33.10 1.50 -69.05
C ARG A 695 31.99 1.99 -68.10
N PRO A 696 32.41 2.76 -67.08
CA PRO A 696 32.23 2.43 -65.66
C PRO A 696 30.96 2.97 -65.02
#